data_AF-A0A081LDQ4-F1
#
_entry.id   AF-A0A081LDQ4-F1
#
_cell.length_a   1.000
_cell.length_b   1.000
_cell.length_c   1.000
_cell.angle_alpha   90.00
_cell.angle_beta   90.00
_cell.angle_gamma   90.00
#
_symmetry.space_group_name_H-M   'P 1'
#
loop_
_entity.id
_entity.type
_entity.pdbx_description
1 polymer ?
#
loop_
_entity_poly.entity_id
_entity_poly.type
_entity_poly.pdbx_seq_one_letter_code
_entity_poly.pdbx_strand_id
1 'polypeptide(L)'
;MTASRLPFSLSKEHNFYEELGNWIGDVFYDILPEKGFDLRDEQIFMAFQLERAFKEKSVMFAEAGVGTGKTIVYLLFAVTYARYTGKPAIIACADETLIEQLVKQEGDIYKIANHLDIQIDARLSKSHDQYLCLKKLEKTMQREDDEKWLDSYESLPSFVHESHGMQTFYPYGDRKEYPELSNDEWSRIGYDSFQDCLTCDMRHRCGLNLSRDHYRKAADLIICSHDFYMEHVWTKESRKREGQLPLLPEHSSVVFDEGHLLEFAAQKALTYRVKQSTLETFLERLLQNDIREEFAELVEDALATNDEFFYLLKTNAKEVKGSHRLEIGRVDEVKRSASELCDLLEKIGEALVFESEMYTIDQYELSVVEEYIEQMAYSLSLYQKNAISWLEKQELDTTFVVMPKTVAEVLGEKVFSQKRPYIFSSATLSENQSFDYLAESLGIKDYLSMSVASPYDYDEQMQIYFHGIQQPVLDPEAKGQQVITQLKDNGGRSLILFPSFDELHLFRKQLEASNESLPFQVYFEGDEEISTIVQKFQADETSVLCSVHLWEGLDIPGQSLTNVVIWGLPYPPHDPVFEAKRNESKDAYAEVDLPYMLLRLRQGIGRLIRTSQDAGSIHIYFDGKEDKELQSKIESVLPVKPVITSL
;
A
#
# COMPACT_ATOMS: atom_id res chain seq x y z
N MET A 1 34.99 -9.78 -13.91
CA MET A 1 34.55 -10.99 -14.62
C MET A 1 33.10 -10.77 -14.98
N THR A 2 32.78 -10.57 -16.26
CA THR A 2 31.41 -10.37 -16.74
C THR A 2 30.69 -11.71 -16.67
N ALA A 3 30.05 -11.99 -15.54
CA ALA A 3 29.09 -13.09 -15.43
C ALA A 3 28.09 -12.97 -16.59
N SER A 4 27.76 -14.08 -17.24
CA SER A 4 26.73 -14.10 -18.27
C SER A 4 25.48 -13.43 -17.70
N ARG A 5 24.91 -12.49 -18.47
CA ARG A 5 23.74 -11.72 -18.01
C ARG A 5 22.55 -12.64 -17.72
N LEU A 6 22.48 -13.81 -18.34
CA LEU A 6 21.44 -14.82 -18.14
C LEU A 6 22.01 -16.04 -17.40
N PRO A 7 21.17 -16.75 -16.62
CA PRO A 7 21.57 -17.97 -15.90
C PRO A 7 21.77 -19.19 -16.83
N PHE A 8 21.40 -19.08 -18.11
CA PHE A 8 21.57 -20.10 -19.14
C PHE A 8 22.23 -19.51 -20.39
N SER A 9 22.80 -20.37 -21.24
CA SER A 9 23.41 -19.98 -22.52
C SER A 9 22.39 -19.98 -23.64
N LEU A 10 22.32 -18.89 -24.42
CA LEU A 10 21.51 -18.84 -25.63
C LEU A 10 22.23 -19.59 -26.77
N SER A 11 21.61 -20.68 -27.25
CA SER A 11 22.07 -21.39 -28.44
C SER A 11 21.62 -20.67 -29.72
N LYS A 12 22.19 -21.05 -30.88
CA LYS A 12 21.71 -20.57 -32.19
C LYS A 12 20.44 -21.28 -32.66
N GLU A 13 20.10 -22.39 -32.02
CA GLU A 13 19.05 -23.32 -32.43
C GLU A 13 17.73 -23.03 -31.71
N HIS A 14 17.77 -22.56 -30.46
CA HIS A 14 16.59 -22.23 -29.67
C HIS A 14 16.47 -20.72 -29.41
N ASN A 15 15.23 -20.25 -29.29
CA ASN A 15 14.97 -18.87 -28.89
C ASN A 15 15.00 -18.70 -27.36
N PHE A 16 15.00 -17.44 -26.90
CA PHE A 16 15.07 -17.12 -25.46
C PHE A 16 14.01 -17.84 -24.62
N TYR A 17 12.77 -17.94 -25.10
CA TYR A 17 11.67 -18.53 -24.33
C TYR A 17 11.81 -20.05 -24.21
N GLU A 18 12.33 -20.71 -25.24
CA GLU A 18 12.61 -22.16 -25.21
C GLU A 18 13.72 -22.49 -24.20
N GLU A 19 14.83 -21.74 -24.22
CA GLU A 19 15.92 -21.92 -23.25
C GLU A 19 15.49 -21.54 -21.82
N LEU A 20 14.63 -20.52 -21.68
CA LEU A 20 14.04 -20.16 -20.39
C LEU A 20 13.16 -21.28 -19.85
N GLY A 21 12.28 -21.84 -20.68
CA GLY A 21 11.40 -22.96 -20.29
C GLY A 21 12.19 -24.19 -19.87
N ASN A 22 13.23 -24.55 -20.62
CA ASN A 22 14.13 -25.65 -20.26
C ASN A 22 14.83 -25.40 -18.91
N TRP A 23 15.43 -24.22 -18.74
CA TRP A 23 16.13 -23.87 -17.50
C TRP A 23 15.18 -23.85 -16.29
N ILE A 24 13.97 -23.32 -16.45
CA ILE A 24 12.97 -23.32 -15.37
C ILE A 24 12.53 -24.75 -15.04
N GLY A 25 12.42 -25.63 -16.04
CA GLY A 25 12.23 -27.05 -15.85
C GLY A 25 13.31 -27.65 -14.95
N ASP A 26 14.59 -27.48 -15.32
CA ASP A 26 15.73 -27.97 -14.54
C ASP A 26 15.72 -27.41 -13.10
N VAL A 27 15.36 -26.13 -12.93
CA VAL A 27 15.26 -25.48 -11.61
C VAL A 27 14.26 -26.19 -10.71
N PHE A 28 13.05 -26.47 -11.19
CA PHE A 28 11.99 -27.06 -10.36
C PHE A 28 12.07 -28.58 -10.25
N TYR A 29 12.54 -29.29 -11.27
CA TYR A 29 12.63 -30.77 -11.25
C TYR A 29 13.91 -31.28 -10.58
N ASP A 30 15.03 -30.56 -10.70
CA ASP A 30 16.34 -31.05 -10.27
C ASP A 30 16.97 -30.14 -9.21
N ILE A 31 17.19 -28.85 -9.50
CA ILE A 31 18.04 -27.98 -8.67
C ILE A 31 17.41 -27.72 -7.29
N LEU A 32 16.15 -27.28 -7.23
CA LEU A 32 15.49 -26.99 -5.96
C LEU A 32 15.27 -28.27 -5.12
N PRO A 33 14.82 -29.41 -5.70
CA PRO A 33 14.75 -30.68 -4.98
C PRO A 33 16.10 -31.16 -4.41
N GLU A 34 17.21 -31.03 -5.15
CA GLU A 34 18.56 -31.35 -4.65
C GLU A 34 18.96 -30.49 -3.44
N LYS A 35 18.38 -29.30 -3.31
CA LYS A 35 18.58 -28.38 -2.19
C LYS A 35 17.58 -28.56 -1.04
N GLY A 36 16.70 -29.56 -1.13
CA GLY A 36 15.74 -29.90 -0.07
C GLY A 36 14.39 -29.17 -0.17
N PHE A 37 14.05 -28.59 -1.31
CA PHE A 37 12.71 -28.08 -1.56
C PHE A 37 11.78 -29.20 -2.04
N ASP A 38 10.52 -29.13 -1.66
CA ASP A 38 9.51 -30.08 -2.16
C ASP A 38 9.16 -29.77 -3.62
N LEU A 39 9.05 -30.83 -4.42
CA LEU A 39 8.54 -30.73 -5.78
C LEU A 39 7.02 -30.56 -5.75
N ARG A 40 6.52 -29.53 -6.45
CA ARG A 40 5.10 -29.15 -6.48
C ARG A 40 4.63 -28.96 -7.91
N ASP A 41 3.68 -29.78 -8.34
CA ASP A 41 3.11 -29.73 -9.69
C ASP A 41 2.45 -28.37 -9.97
N GLU A 42 1.93 -27.73 -8.92
CA GLU A 42 1.33 -26.40 -8.94
C GLU A 42 2.31 -25.31 -9.40
N GLN A 43 3.57 -25.38 -8.95
CA GLN A 43 4.62 -24.42 -9.34
C GLN A 43 4.99 -24.58 -10.80
N ILE A 44 5.10 -25.82 -11.26
CA ILE A 44 5.45 -26.15 -12.66
C ILE A 44 4.32 -25.71 -13.59
N PHE A 45 3.07 -25.96 -13.20
CA PHE A 45 1.91 -25.49 -13.96
C PHE A 45 1.89 -23.96 -14.06
N MET A 46 2.14 -23.25 -12.95
CA MET A 46 2.25 -21.80 -12.95
C MET A 46 3.38 -21.32 -13.87
N ALA A 47 4.53 -21.97 -13.83
CA ALA A 47 5.67 -21.62 -14.66
C ALA A 47 5.33 -21.67 -16.16
N PHE A 48 4.65 -22.73 -16.61
CA PHE A 48 4.24 -22.87 -18.00
C PHE A 48 3.25 -21.77 -18.44
N GLN A 49 2.30 -21.39 -17.57
CA GLN A 49 1.36 -20.30 -17.88
C GLN A 49 2.06 -18.95 -17.92
N LEU A 50 3.01 -18.70 -17.03
CA LEU A 50 3.80 -17.47 -17.01
C LEU A 50 4.68 -17.36 -18.26
N GLU A 51 5.30 -18.45 -18.74
CA GLU A 51 6.07 -18.44 -19.98
C GLU A 51 5.24 -17.87 -21.15
N ARG A 52 3.98 -18.33 -21.27
CA ARG A 52 3.04 -17.84 -22.27
C ARG A 52 2.76 -16.35 -22.10
N ALA A 53 2.49 -15.89 -20.88
CA ALA A 53 2.23 -14.48 -20.60
C ALA A 53 3.42 -13.56 -20.95
N PHE A 54 4.65 -13.99 -20.64
CA PHE A 54 5.87 -13.26 -20.99
C PHE A 54 6.16 -13.27 -22.49
N LYS A 55 5.79 -14.34 -23.20
CA LYS A 55 5.91 -14.45 -24.66
C LYS A 55 4.90 -13.59 -25.40
N GLU A 56 3.64 -13.62 -24.97
CA GLU A 56 2.54 -12.86 -25.56
C GLU A 56 2.51 -11.39 -25.10
N LYS A 57 3.25 -11.06 -24.02
CA LYS A 57 3.26 -9.75 -23.35
C LYS A 57 1.85 -9.33 -22.94
N SER A 58 1.12 -10.27 -22.34
CA SER A 58 -0.26 -10.13 -21.92
C SER A 58 -0.38 -9.95 -20.41
N VAL A 59 -1.59 -9.61 -19.96
CA VAL A 59 -1.98 -9.70 -18.55
C VAL A 59 -2.23 -11.16 -18.19
N MET A 60 -1.79 -11.58 -17.00
CA MET A 60 -1.99 -12.92 -16.43
C MET A 60 -2.55 -12.82 -15.02
N PHE A 61 -3.71 -13.42 -14.76
CA PHE A 61 -4.21 -13.66 -13.41
C PHE A 61 -3.82 -15.05 -12.92
N ALA A 62 -2.87 -15.11 -12.00
CA ALA A 62 -2.39 -16.34 -11.39
C ALA A 62 -2.93 -16.48 -9.96
N GLU A 63 -4.04 -17.18 -9.82
CA GLU A 63 -4.53 -17.61 -8.52
C GLU A 63 -3.89 -18.93 -8.13
N ALA A 64 -3.21 -18.98 -7.00
CA ALA A 64 -2.78 -20.26 -6.45
C ALA A 64 -2.95 -20.23 -4.93
N GLY A 65 -3.31 -21.34 -4.28
CA GLY A 65 -3.50 -21.38 -2.83
C GLY A 65 -2.26 -20.96 -2.03
N VAL A 66 -2.43 -20.66 -0.74
CA VAL A 66 -1.30 -20.41 0.17
C VAL A 66 -0.30 -21.57 0.11
N GLY A 67 1.00 -21.27 0.20
CA GLY A 67 2.03 -22.30 0.21
C GLY A 67 2.33 -22.94 -1.15
N THR A 68 1.67 -22.56 -2.24
CA THR A 68 2.01 -23.04 -3.60
C THR A 68 3.34 -22.52 -4.14
N GLY A 69 4.00 -21.58 -3.46
CA GLY A 69 5.31 -21.05 -3.86
C GLY A 69 5.29 -20.18 -5.13
N LYS A 70 4.20 -19.42 -5.33
CA LYS A 70 4.00 -18.44 -6.42
C LYS A 70 5.17 -17.47 -6.58
N THR A 71 5.70 -17.00 -5.46
CA THR A 71 6.78 -16.02 -5.39
C THR A 71 8.03 -16.46 -6.12
N ILE A 72 8.45 -17.72 -5.93
CA ILE A 72 9.63 -18.26 -6.61
C ILE A 72 9.41 -18.24 -8.13
N VAL A 73 8.24 -18.67 -8.59
CA VAL A 73 7.95 -18.75 -10.03
C VAL A 73 8.03 -17.36 -10.66
N TYR A 74 7.29 -16.38 -10.15
CA TYR A 74 7.27 -15.05 -10.78
C TYR A 74 8.63 -14.35 -10.70
N LEU A 75 9.43 -14.57 -9.64
CA LEU A 75 10.76 -13.96 -9.49
C LEU A 75 11.74 -14.50 -10.54
N LEU A 76 11.72 -15.80 -10.82
CA LEU A 76 12.57 -16.41 -11.85
C LEU A 76 12.29 -15.81 -13.23
N PHE A 77 11.01 -15.67 -13.61
CA PHE A 77 10.63 -15.02 -14.87
C PHE A 77 10.98 -13.53 -14.88
N ALA A 78 10.72 -12.80 -13.79
CA ALA A 78 11.01 -11.37 -13.69
C ALA A 78 12.50 -11.08 -13.87
N VAL A 79 13.38 -11.79 -13.14
CA VAL A 79 14.84 -11.60 -13.20
C VAL A 79 15.38 -11.94 -14.60
N THR A 80 15.01 -13.10 -15.14
CA THR A 80 15.51 -13.55 -16.45
C THR A 80 15.06 -12.64 -17.59
N TYR A 81 13.80 -12.18 -17.55
CA TYR A 81 13.26 -11.27 -18.56
C TYR A 81 13.82 -9.85 -18.41
N ALA A 82 14.07 -9.38 -17.19
CA ALA A 82 14.75 -8.10 -16.94
C ALA A 82 16.15 -8.09 -17.56
N ARG A 83 16.91 -9.18 -17.36
CA ARG A 83 18.23 -9.39 -17.94
C ARG A 83 18.22 -9.45 -19.46
N TYR A 84 17.25 -10.15 -20.03
CA TYR A 84 17.07 -10.29 -21.47
C TYR A 84 16.76 -8.95 -22.15
N THR A 85 15.83 -8.18 -21.57
CA THR A 85 15.40 -6.88 -22.12
C THR A 85 16.33 -5.72 -21.75
N GLY A 86 17.15 -5.93 -20.73
CA GLY A 86 18.08 -4.96 -20.15
C GLY A 86 17.44 -3.82 -19.39
N LYS A 87 16.22 -4.03 -18.89
CA LYS A 87 15.45 -3.11 -18.05
C LYS A 87 15.03 -3.87 -16.79
N PRO A 88 14.99 -3.24 -15.60
CA PRO A 88 14.55 -3.93 -14.39
C PRO A 88 13.07 -4.34 -14.51
N ALA A 89 12.68 -5.42 -13.83
CA ALA A 89 11.29 -5.76 -13.58
C ALA A 89 10.80 -5.06 -12.31
N ILE A 90 9.51 -4.71 -12.27
CA ILE A 90 8.88 -4.17 -11.08
C ILE A 90 8.14 -5.29 -10.35
N ILE A 91 8.37 -5.43 -9.05
CA ILE A 91 7.56 -6.24 -8.15
C ILE A 91 6.80 -5.25 -7.25
N ALA A 92 5.50 -5.09 -7.48
CA ALA A 92 4.64 -4.23 -6.69
C ALA A 92 3.86 -5.12 -5.71
N CYS A 93 4.03 -4.88 -4.41
CA CYS A 93 3.37 -5.64 -3.35
C CYS A 93 2.27 -4.80 -2.69
N ALA A 94 1.30 -5.46 -2.05
CA ALA A 94 0.22 -4.75 -1.35
C ALA A 94 0.69 -3.92 -0.16
N ASP A 95 1.68 -4.39 0.61
CA ASP A 95 2.13 -3.75 1.83
C ASP A 95 3.67 -3.83 1.99
N GLU A 96 4.21 -3.05 2.94
CA GLU A 96 5.65 -3.04 3.23
C GLU A 96 6.13 -4.34 3.89
N THR A 97 5.24 -5.08 4.58
CA THR A 97 5.62 -6.35 5.23
C THR A 97 5.91 -7.45 4.20
N LEU A 98 5.14 -7.52 3.09
CA LEU A 98 5.45 -8.38 1.94
C LEU A 98 6.77 -7.98 1.29
N ILE A 99 7.01 -6.68 1.11
CA ILE A 99 8.26 -6.18 0.53
C ILE A 99 9.45 -6.66 1.37
N GLU A 100 9.38 -6.49 2.69
CA GLU A 100 10.43 -6.93 3.60
C GLU A 100 10.59 -8.47 3.61
N GLN A 101 9.51 -9.25 3.46
CA GLN A 101 9.60 -10.71 3.30
C GLN A 101 10.38 -11.15 2.06
N LEU A 102 10.27 -10.41 0.96
CA LEU A 102 11.00 -10.71 -0.27
C LEU A 102 12.51 -10.44 -0.12
N VAL A 103 12.90 -9.37 0.58
CA VAL A 103 14.28 -8.85 0.60
C VAL A 103 15.08 -9.15 1.86
N LYS A 104 14.45 -9.51 2.97
CA LYS A 104 15.16 -9.80 4.23
C LYS A 104 16.19 -10.92 4.05
N GLN A 105 17.12 -11.01 4.99
CA GLN A 105 17.97 -12.21 5.09
C GLN A 105 17.05 -13.44 5.23
N GLU A 106 17.32 -14.50 4.47
CA GLU A 106 16.44 -15.68 4.33
C GLU A 106 15.10 -15.43 3.60
N GLY A 107 14.88 -14.24 3.04
CA GLY A 107 13.76 -13.93 2.15
C GLY A 107 13.86 -14.67 0.80
N ASP A 108 12.79 -14.60 0.00
CA ASP A 108 12.69 -15.38 -1.23
C ASP A 108 13.75 -15.02 -2.27
N ILE A 109 14.12 -13.74 -2.39
CA ILE A 109 15.17 -13.32 -3.33
C ILE A 109 16.52 -13.88 -2.90
N TYR A 110 16.82 -13.85 -1.59
CA TYR A 110 18.05 -14.43 -1.05
C TYR A 110 18.09 -15.96 -1.25
N LYS A 111 16.97 -16.65 -0.99
CA LYS A 111 16.84 -18.08 -1.22
C LYS A 111 17.12 -18.42 -2.69
N ILE A 112 16.49 -17.73 -3.63
CA ILE A 112 16.70 -17.99 -5.07
C ILE A 112 18.16 -17.71 -5.45
N ALA A 113 18.71 -16.58 -5.02
CA ALA A 113 20.09 -16.21 -5.30
C ALA A 113 21.09 -17.27 -4.81
N ASN A 114 20.93 -17.73 -3.57
CA ASN A 114 21.82 -18.71 -2.95
C ASN A 114 21.68 -20.12 -3.53
N HIS A 115 20.45 -20.60 -3.75
CA HIS A 115 20.22 -21.97 -4.23
C HIS A 115 20.56 -22.15 -5.70
N LEU A 116 20.39 -21.10 -6.52
CA LEU A 116 20.70 -21.12 -7.95
C LEU A 116 22.11 -20.59 -8.29
N ASP A 117 22.89 -20.18 -7.27
CA ASP A 117 24.21 -19.56 -7.44
C ASP A 117 24.19 -18.36 -8.41
N ILE A 118 23.16 -17.52 -8.29
CA ILE A 118 22.98 -16.30 -9.08
C ILE A 118 23.01 -15.06 -8.18
N GLN A 119 23.70 -14.01 -8.62
CA GLN A 119 23.60 -12.69 -8.00
C GLN A 119 22.32 -12.01 -8.48
N ILE A 120 21.49 -11.43 -7.61
CA ILE A 120 20.28 -10.68 -8.01
C ILE A 120 20.40 -9.24 -7.50
N ASP A 121 20.37 -8.26 -8.41
CA ASP A 121 20.32 -6.83 -8.03
C ASP A 121 18.86 -6.40 -7.79
N ALA A 122 18.41 -6.51 -6.55
CA ALA A 122 17.11 -6.08 -6.09
C ALA A 122 17.22 -4.81 -5.24
N ARG A 123 16.43 -3.77 -5.56
CA ARG A 123 16.42 -2.50 -4.82
C ARG A 123 15.00 -2.08 -4.48
N LEU A 124 14.83 -1.51 -3.30
CA LEU A 124 13.54 -1.04 -2.82
C LEU A 124 13.25 0.39 -3.28
N SER A 125 12.00 0.64 -3.67
CA SER A 125 11.44 1.97 -3.80
C SER A 125 10.18 2.07 -2.95
N LYS A 126 10.34 2.58 -1.72
CA LYS A 126 9.25 2.85 -0.78
C LYS A 126 8.53 4.16 -1.11
N SER A 127 7.31 4.31 -0.61
CA SER A 127 6.56 5.57 -0.72
C SER A 127 7.27 6.70 0.01
N HIS A 128 7.01 7.95 -0.39
CA HIS A 128 7.78 9.09 0.12
C HIS A 128 7.64 9.29 1.63
N ASP A 129 6.46 9.00 2.19
CA ASP A 129 6.17 9.05 3.63
C ASP A 129 7.01 8.06 4.46
N GLN A 130 7.65 7.07 3.83
CA GLN A 130 8.59 6.16 4.48
C GLN A 130 10.00 6.76 4.65
N TYR A 131 10.19 8.03 4.28
CA TYR A 131 11.46 8.73 4.45
C TYR A 131 11.38 9.90 5.40
N LEU A 132 12.41 10.04 6.24
CA LEU A 132 12.63 11.17 7.13
C LEU A 132 12.76 12.47 6.32
N CYS A 133 12.05 13.51 6.74
CA CYS A 133 12.22 14.86 6.23
C CYS A 133 13.09 15.70 7.18
N LEU A 134 14.30 16.06 6.73
CA LEU A 134 15.26 16.84 7.52
C LEU A 134 14.66 18.16 8.04
N LYS A 135 13.87 18.86 7.22
CA LYS A 135 13.21 20.11 7.63
C LYS A 135 12.13 19.90 8.69
N LYS A 136 11.42 18.77 8.65
CA LYS A 136 10.42 18.46 9.68
C LYS A 136 11.09 18.05 10.98
N LEU A 137 12.14 17.22 10.91
CA LEU A 137 12.94 16.86 12.08
C LEU A 137 13.49 18.11 12.79
N GLU A 138 14.12 19.03 12.05
CA GLU A 138 14.62 20.30 12.60
C GLU A 138 13.52 21.14 13.27
N LYS A 139 12.34 21.24 12.64
CA LYS A 139 11.19 21.96 13.20
C LYS A 139 10.64 21.30 14.46
N THR A 140 10.56 19.96 14.48
CA THR A 140 10.07 19.20 15.62
C THR A 140 11.03 19.34 16.81
N MET A 141 12.34 19.22 16.59
CA MET A 141 13.36 19.47 17.62
C MET A 141 13.29 20.89 18.21
N GLN A 142 12.90 21.89 17.43
CA GLN A 142 12.73 23.26 17.93
C GLN A 142 11.45 23.46 18.74
N ARG A 143 10.43 22.62 18.52
CA ARG A 143 9.11 22.72 19.17
C ARG A 143 8.99 21.83 20.39
N GLU A 144 9.59 20.65 20.34
CA GLU A 144 9.51 19.61 21.37
C GLU A 144 10.90 19.40 21.99
N ASP A 145 10.97 19.50 23.32
CA ASP A 145 12.18 19.25 24.11
C ASP A 145 12.18 17.78 24.58
N ASP A 146 12.44 16.86 23.64
CA ASP A 146 12.51 15.41 23.88
C ASP A 146 13.81 14.86 23.28
N GLU A 147 14.59 14.12 24.09
CA GLU A 147 15.93 13.62 23.74
C GLU A 147 15.90 12.70 22.50
N LYS A 148 14.80 11.98 22.25
CA LYS A 148 14.69 11.06 21.09
C LYS A 148 14.85 11.76 19.74
N TRP A 149 14.45 13.03 19.64
CA TRP A 149 14.59 13.81 18.41
C TRP A 149 16.04 14.20 18.16
N LEU A 150 16.77 14.49 19.25
CA LEU A 150 18.20 14.73 19.18
C LEU A 150 18.95 13.45 18.80
N ASP A 151 18.61 12.32 19.42
CA ASP A 151 19.19 11.01 19.07
C ASP A 151 18.96 10.67 17.59
N SER A 152 17.75 10.90 17.09
CA SER A 152 17.39 10.71 15.66
C SER A 152 18.17 11.64 14.74
N TYR A 153 18.51 12.84 15.20
CA TYR A 153 19.32 13.79 14.42
C TYR A 153 20.80 13.42 14.45
N GLU A 154 21.34 13.01 15.60
CA GLU A 154 22.74 12.61 15.74
C GLU A 154 23.07 11.28 15.04
N SER A 155 22.07 10.40 14.85
CA SER A 155 22.23 9.15 14.10
C SER A 155 22.35 9.36 12.59
N LEU A 156 22.06 10.57 12.09
CA LEU A 156 22.13 10.88 10.66
C LEU A 156 23.57 10.76 10.12
N PRO A 157 23.73 10.47 8.81
CA PRO A 157 25.05 10.45 8.20
C PRO A 157 25.79 11.78 8.38
N SER A 158 27.09 11.72 8.67
CA SER A 158 27.96 12.90 8.86
C SER A 158 27.88 13.93 7.72
N PHE A 159 27.67 13.49 6.47
CA PHE A 159 27.52 14.39 5.33
C PHE A 159 26.25 15.25 5.36
N VAL A 160 25.28 14.90 6.21
CA VAL A 160 24.07 15.70 6.44
C VAL A 160 24.45 16.96 7.22
N HIS A 161 25.21 16.80 8.30
CA HIS A 161 25.63 17.88 9.20
C HIS A 161 26.73 18.76 8.62
N GLU A 162 27.69 18.17 7.90
CA GLU A 162 28.91 18.87 7.50
C GLU A 162 29.14 18.80 5.99
N SER A 163 29.70 19.87 5.42
CA SER A 163 30.08 19.98 4.00
C SER A 163 31.59 19.78 3.84
N HIS A 164 32.03 18.61 3.39
CA HIS A 164 33.44 18.33 3.11
C HIS A 164 33.69 18.06 1.61
N GLY A 165 34.90 18.35 1.12
CA GLY A 165 35.29 17.99 -0.25
C GLY A 165 35.43 16.47 -0.42
N MET A 166 34.96 15.92 -1.56
CA MET A 166 34.96 14.48 -1.88
C MET A 166 34.09 13.59 -0.97
N GLN A 167 32.95 14.08 -0.52
CA GLN A 167 31.96 13.26 0.20
C GLN A 167 31.31 12.22 -0.71
N THR A 168 31.11 11.01 -0.17
CA THR A 168 30.32 9.96 -0.80
C THR A 168 28.93 9.97 -0.18
N PHE A 169 27.91 10.10 -1.01
CA PHE A 169 26.52 10.04 -0.58
C PHE A 169 25.99 8.62 -0.73
N TYR A 170 25.23 8.17 0.26
CA TYR A 170 24.54 6.88 0.24
C TYR A 170 23.10 7.03 0.74
N PRO A 171 22.18 6.14 0.31
CA PRO A 171 20.80 6.12 0.80
C PRO A 171 20.72 5.98 2.32
N TYR A 172 19.82 6.73 2.95
CA TYR A 172 19.51 6.67 4.38
C TYR A 172 18.11 7.25 4.62
N GLY A 173 17.67 7.26 5.88
CA GLY A 173 16.46 7.96 6.31
C GLY A 173 15.19 7.15 6.06
N ASP A 174 15.32 5.86 5.78
CA ASP A 174 14.20 4.91 5.71
C ASP A 174 13.58 4.77 7.11
N ARG A 175 12.25 4.76 7.19
CA ARG A 175 11.46 4.52 8.41
C ARG A 175 12.00 3.39 9.28
N LYS A 176 12.49 2.31 8.66
CA LYS A 176 13.03 1.13 9.34
C LYS A 176 14.31 1.39 10.14
N GLU A 177 15.02 2.49 9.84
CA GLU A 177 16.23 2.89 10.57
C GLU A 177 15.89 3.54 11.92
N TYR A 178 14.60 3.86 12.16
CA TYR A 178 14.08 4.47 13.39
C TYR A 178 12.95 3.62 14.01
N PRO A 179 13.14 2.30 14.19
CA PRO A 179 12.05 1.36 14.47
C PRO A 179 11.27 1.67 15.76
N GLU A 180 11.91 2.30 16.73
CA GLU A 180 11.36 2.68 18.05
C GLU A 180 10.33 3.80 18.02
N LEU A 181 10.31 4.61 16.96
CA LEU A 181 9.30 5.65 16.83
C LEU A 181 7.93 5.01 16.60
N SER A 182 6.89 5.54 17.21
CA SER A 182 5.50 5.19 16.90
C SER A 182 5.05 5.80 15.57
N ASN A 183 3.90 5.36 15.04
CA ASN A 183 3.31 5.95 13.82
C ASN A 183 3.01 7.45 14.00
N ASP A 184 2.53 7.85 15.17
CA ASP A 184 2.23 9.25 15.48
C ASP A 184 3.51 10.09 15.52
N GLU A 185 4.58 9.57 16.13
CA GLU A 185 5.89 10.23 16.17
C GLU A 185 6.50 10.35 14.78
N TRP A 186 6.45 9.28 13.98
CA TRP A 186 6.93 9.30 12.61
C TRP A 186 6.21 10.34 11.75
N SER A 187 4.89 10.48 11.90
CA SER A 187 4.11 11.47 11.14
C SER A 187 4.62 12.92 11.33
N ARG A 188 5.27 13.21 12.46
CA ARG A 188 5.84 14.53 12.77
C ARG A 188 7.15 14.81 12.07
N ILE A 189 7.95 13.79 11.75
CA ILE A 189 9.30 13.95 11.16
C ILE A 189 9.42 13.40 9.72
N GLY A 190 8.60 12.44 9.34
CA GLY A 190 8.54 11.85 8.00
C GLY A 190 8.00 12.83 6.96
N TYR A 191 8.32 12.59 5.69
CA TYR A 191 7.81 13.40 4.58
C TYR A 191 6.27 13.43 4.54
N ASP A 192 5.71 14.57 4.14
CA ASP A 192 4.30 14.71 3.77
C ASP A 192 4.16 15.44 2.44
N SER A 193 3.00 15.27 1.78
CA SER A 193 2.72 15.80 0.44
C SER A 193 2.71 17.32 0.34
N PHE A 194 2.83 18.05 1.45
CA PHE A 194 2.80 19.51 1.50
C PHE A 194 4.21 20.11 1.65
N GLN A 195 5.24 19.26 1.76
CA GLN A 195 6.62 19.72 1.72
C GLN A 195 7.01 20.13 0.31
N ASP A 196 7.52 21.35 0.17
CA ASP A 196 8.19 21.81 -1.03
C ASP A 196 9.59 21.16 -1.14
N CYS A 197 9.60 19.88 -1.49
CA CYS A 197 10.83 19.13 -1.74
C CYS A 197 11.55 19.59 -3.01
N LEU A 198 10.83 20.34 -3.84
CA LEU A 198 11.38 20.90 -5.03
C LEU A 198 12.39 22.00 -4.64
N THR A 199 12.02 23.03 -3.88
CA THR A 199 12.93 24.16 -3.57
C THR A 199 13.83 23.89 -2.38
N CYS A 200 13.72 22.70 -1.77
CA CYS A 200 14.42 22.34 -0.55
C CYS A 200 15.96 22.47 -0.68
N ASP A 201 16.55 23.30 0.17
CA ASP A 201 18.00 23.50 0.31
C ASP A 201 18.76 22.20 0.67
N MET A 202 18.11 21.28 1.37
CA MET A 202 18.66 19.97 1.74
C MET A 202 18.47 18.88 0.67
N ARG A 203 17.93 19.22 -0.52
CA ARG A 203 17.55 18.24 -1.56
C ARG A 203 18.67 17.28 -1.97
N HIS A 204 19.90 17.76 -2.08
CA HIS A 204 21.08 16.94 -2.47
C HIS A 204 21.54 15.97 -1.39
N ARG A 205 21.13 16.21 -0.14
CA ARG A 205 21.44 15.36 1.02
C ARG A 205 20.25 14.56 1.47
N CYS A 206 19.05 14.87 1.00
CA CYS A 206 17.82 14.23 1.44
C CYS A 206 17.82 12.71 1.15
N GLY A 207 17.55 11.91 2.19
CA GLY A 207 17.48 10.46 2.14
C GLY A 207 16.54 9.94 1.06
N LEU A 208 15.38 10.59 0.85
CA LEU A 208 14.44 10.26 -0.23
C LEU A 208 15.09 10.36 -1.63
N ASN A 209 15.81 11.45 -1.90
CA ASN A 209 16.43 11.66 -3.22
C ASN A 209 17.62 10.73 -3.45
N LEU A 210 18.41 10.47 -2.41
CA LEU A 210 19.54 9.54 -2.48
C LEU A 210 19.05 8.09 -2.71
N SER A 211 17.99 7.68 -2.01
CA SER A 211 17.33 6.40 -2.21
C SER A 211 16.77 6.28 -3.62
N ARG A 212 16.19 7.37 -4.13
CA ARG A 212 15.69 7.45 -5.51
C ARG A 212 16.79 7.32 -6.56
N ASP A 213 17.93 7.99 -6.40
CA ASP A 213 19.06 7.79 -7.31
C ASP A 213 19.62 6.35 -7.24
N HIS A 214 19.57 5.74 -6.06
CA HIS A 214 20.04 4.37 -5.86
C HIS A 214 19.14 3.32 -6.52
N TYR A 215 17.84 3.28 -6.26
CA TYR A 215 16.99 2.20 -6.81
C TYR A 215 16.84 2.29 -8.33
N ARG A 216 16.95 3.49 -8.92
CA ARG A 216 16.83 3.69 -10.38
C ARG A 216 17.95 3.03 -11.18
N LYS A 217 19.06 2.69 -10.53
CA LYS A 217 20.22 2.00 -11.12
C LYS A 217 20.12 0.47 -11.02
N ALA A 218 19.00 -0.07 -10.50
CA ALA A 218 18.78 -1.51 -10.42
C ALA A 218 18.83 -2.16 -11.80
N ALA A 219 19.55 -3.28 -11.90
CA ALA A 219 19.65 -4.05 -13.14
C ALA A 219 18.55 -5.11 -13.28
N ASP A 220 18.16 -5.77 -12.18
CA ASP A 220 17.24 -6.91 -12.20
C ASP A 220 15.85 -6.54 -11.68
N LEU A 221 15.73 -6.11 -10.41
CA LEU A 221 14.44 -5.91 -9.75
C LEU A 221 14.35 -4.56 -9.04
N ILE A 222 13.21 -3.90 -9.18
CA ILE A 222 12.77 -2.81 -8.29
C ILE A 222 11.51 -3.28 -7.58
N ILE A 223 11.52 -3.23 -6.26
CA ILE A 223 10.42 -3.70 -5.42
C ILE A 223 9.77 -2.50 -4.76
N CYS A 224 8.45 -2.39 -4.85
CA CYS A 224 7.69 -1.24 -4.36
C CYS A 224 6.31 -1.64 -3.87
N SER A 225 5.59 -0.71 -3.25
CA SER A 225 4.18 -0.92 -2.94
C SER A 225 3.30 -0.70 -4.18
N HIS A 226 2.08 -1.24 -4.16
CA HIS A 226 1.04 -0.91 -5.14
C HIS A 226 0.79 0.60 -5.19
N ASP A 227 0.72 1.24 -4.02
CA ASP A 227 0.54 2.69 -3.89
C ASP A 227 1.61 3.47 -4.65
N PHE A 228 2.89 3.12 -4.46
CA PHE A 228 4.00 3.80 -5.14
C PHE A 228 4.00 3.57 -6.65
N TYR A 229 3.67 2.34 -7.10
CA TYR A 229 3.59 2.06 -8.52
C TYR A 229 2.42 2.82 -9.18
N MET A 230 1.28 2.93 -8.50
CA MET A 230 0.13 3.70 -8.98
C MET A 230 0.42 5.21 -9.00
N GLU A 231 1.11 5.73 -7.99
CA GLU A 231 1.61 7.12 -7.99
C GLU A 231 2.56 7.37 -9.18
N HIS A 232 3.44 6.41 -9.48
CA HIS A 232 4.29 6.48 -10.67
C HIS A 232 3.47 6.56 -11.95
N VAL A 233 2.49 5.68 -12.14
CA VAL A 233 1.62 5.67 -13.33
C VAL A 233 0.92 7.02 -13.51
N TRP A 234 0.46 7.61 -12.41
CA TRP A 234 -0.31 8.86 -12.46
C TRP A 234 0.56 10.09 -12.75
N THR A 235 1.69 10.20 -12.08
CA THR A 235 2.59 11.36 -12.17
C THR A 235 3.61 11.25 -13.31
N LYS A 236 3.71 10.12 -14.01
CA LYS A 236 4.74 9.88 -15.03
C LYS A 236 4.74 10.93 -16.15
N GLU A 237 3.58 11.26 -16.68
CA GLU A 237 3.49 12.16 -17.85
C GLU A 237 3.59 13.63 -17.45
N SER A 238 3.03 14.05 -16.32
CA SER A 238 3.21 15.43 -15.80
C SER A 238 4.68 15.71 -15.51
N ARG A 239 5.33 14.84 -14.72
CA ARG A 239 6.76 14.95 -14.40
C ARG A 239 7.64 15.05 -15.65
N LYS A 240 7.35 14.28 -16.70
CA LYS A 240 8.09 14.37 -17.97
C LYS A 240 7.92 15.72 -18.67
N ARG A 241 6.70 16.27 -18.70
CA ARG A 241 6.42 17.59 -19.31
C ARG A 241 7.20 18.69 -18.60
N GLU A 242 7.34 18.57 -17.28
CA GLU A 242 8.09 19.50 -16.41
C GLU A 242 9.61 19.25 -16.40
N GLY A 243 10.12 18.34 -17.24
CA GLY A 243 11.55 18.01 -17.27
C GLY A 243 12.05 17.24 -16.05
N GLN A 244 11.16 16.79 -15.17
CA GLN A 244 11.48 15.90 -14.06
C GLN A 244 11.60 14.44 -14.55
N LEU A 245 12.41 13.66 -13.84
CA LEU A 245 12.42 12.21 -14.06
C LEU A 245 11.11 11.60 -13.54
N PRO A 246 10.53 10.59 -14.21
CA PRO A 246 9.49 9.75 -13.62
C PRO A 246 9.98 9.07 -12.34
N LEU A 247 9.08 8.68 -11.41
CA LEU A 247 9.46 7.98 -10.17
C LEU A 247 10.27 6.70 -10.46
N LEU A 248 9.67 5.74 -11.18
CA LEU A 248 10.32 4.53 -11.63
C LEU A 248 11.01 4.71 -13.00
N PRO A 249 12.10 3.97 -13.27
CA PRO A 249 12.69 3.91 -14.61
C PRO A 249 11.81 3.11 -15.58
N GLU A 250 12.18 3.11 -16.86
CA GLU A 250 11.57 2.20 -17.83
C GLU A 250 11.88 0.74 -17.46
N HIS A 251 10.83 -0.07 -17.35
CA HIS A 251 10.88 -1.44 -16.84
C HIS A 251 10.39 -2.47 -17.86
N SER A 252 10.76 -3.74 -17.67
CA SER A 252 10.49 -4.85 -18.60
C SER A 252 9.10 -5.47 -18.44
N SER A 253 8.69 -5.66 -17.19
CA SER A 253 7.49 -6.37 -16.75
C SER A 253 7.09 -5.87 -15.37
N VAL A 254 5.84 -6.12 -14.98
CA VAL A 254 5.31 -5.76 -13.66
C VAL A 254 4.62 -6.98 -13.06
N VAL A 255 4.96 -7.30 -11.82
CA VAL A 255 4.28 -8.30 -11.01
C VAL A 255 3.52 -7.55 -9.92
N PHE A 256 2.21 -7.77 -9.82
CA PHE A 256 1.35 -7.31 -8.74
C PHE A 256 1.12 -8.48 -7.79
N ASP A 257 1.84 -8.49 -6.67
CA ASP A 257 1.68 -9.51 -5.62
C ASP A 257 0.59 -9.07 -4.65
N GLU A 258 -0.28 -10.01 -4.29
CA GLU A 258 -1.60 -9.71 -3.73
C GLU A 258 -2.42 -8.75 -4.61
N GLY A 259 -2.38 -8.98 -5.93
CA GLY A 259 -2.91 -8.06 -6.94
C GLY A 259 -4.43 -7.78 -6.86
N HIS A 260 -5.18 -8.49 -6.02
CA HIS A 260 -6.58 -8.18 -5.73
C HIS A 260 -6.75 -6.83 -5.01
N LEU A 261 -5.71 -6.31 -4.34
CA LEU A 261 -5.71 -4.99 -3.71
C LEU A 261 -5.34 -3.83 -4.65
N LEU A 262 -4.96 -4.12 -5.90
CA LEU A 262 -4.49 -3.10 -6.82
C LEU A 262 -5.55 -2.03 -7.11
N GLU A 263 -6.83 -2.41 -7.17
CA GLU A 263 -7.93 -1.49 -7.42
C GLU A 263 -7.98 -0.37 -6.36
N PHE A 264 -7.84 -0.77 -5.09
CA PHE A 264 -7.84 0.15 -3.97
C PHE A 264 -6.62 1.07 -3.99
N ALA A 265 -5.44 0.52 -4.26
CA ALA A 265 -4.21 1.31 -4.40
C ALA A 265 -4.31 2.32 -5.55
N ALA A 266 -4.93 1.93 -6.66
CA ALA A 266 -5.17 2.81 -7.80
C ALA A 266 -6.14 3.96 -7.45
N GLN A 267 -7.23 3.65 -6.75
CA GLN A 267 -8.19 4.64 -6.25
C GLN A 267 -7.51 5.66 -5.32
N LYS A 268 -6.72 5.17 -4.36
CA LYS A 268 -5.93 6.00 -3.44
C LYS A 268 -4.94 6.90 -4.18
N ALA A 269 -4.18 6.38 -5.14
CA ALA A 269 -3.18 7.14 -5.90
C ALA A 269 -3.79 8.21 -6.83
N LEU A 270 -5.03 8.01 -7.30
CA LEU A 270 -5.76 8.96 -8.14
C LEU A 270 -6.41 10.10 -7.33
N THR A 271 -6.24 10.10 -6.01
CA THR A 271 -6.85 11.08 -5.12
C THR A 271 -6.03 12.38 -5.07
N TYR A 272 -6.67 13.49 -5.41
CA TYR A 272 -6.14 14.84 -5.30
C TYR A 272 -6.42 15.41 -3.92
N ARG A 273 -5.41 16.03 -3.30
CA ARG A 273 -5.48 16.64 -1.97
C ARG A 273 -5.12 18.12 -2.07
N VAL A 274 -5.99 18.98 -1.56
CA VAL A 274 -5.85 20.45 -1.59
C VAL A 274 -6.04 20.97 -0.17
N LYS A 275 -4.98 21.52 0.44
CA LYS A 275 -5.06 22.18 1.75
C LYS A 275 -5.44 23.64 1.58
N GLN A 276 -6.27 24.16 2.49
CA GLN A 276 -6.71 25.55 2.46
C GLN A 276 -5.51 26.52 2.43
N SER A 277 -4.53 26.28 3.31
CA SER A 277 -3.35 27.14 3.49
C SER A 277 -2.31 27.06 2.38
N THR A 278 -2.34 26.01 1.54
CA THR A 278 -1.28 25.77 0.55
C THR A 278 -1.39 26.71 -0.64
N LEU A 279 -2.62 27.04 -1.08
CA LEU A 279 -2.81 28.05 -2.14
C LEU A 279 -2.33 29.43 -1.68
N GLU A 280 -2.70 29.82 -0.45
CA GLU A 280 -2.23 31.05 0.20
C GLU A 280 -0.70 31.11 0.23
N THR A 281 -0.05 30.06 0.73
CA THR A 281 1.41 29.99 0.80
C THR A 281 2.08 30.17 -0.56
N PHE A 282 1.55 29.60 -1.63
CA PHE A 282 2.13 29.70 -2.97
C PHE A 282 1.87 31.05 -3.64
N LEU A 283 0.64 31.55 -3.57
CA LEU A 283 0.28 32.81 -4.20
C LEU A 283 0.88 34.03 -3.46
N GLU A 284 0.93 34.01 -2.12
CA GLU A 284 1.57 35.09 -1.35
C GLU A 284 3.07 35.20 -1.64
N ARG A 285 3.75 34.08 -1.90
CA ARG A 285 5.16 34.11 -2.32
C ARG A 285 5.34 34.80 -3.65
N LEU A 286 4.43 34.58 -4.61
CA LEU A 286 4.46 35.30 -5.89
C LEU A 286 4.26 36.81 -5.70
N LEU A 287 3.37 37.23 -4.80
CA LEU A 287 3.13 38.64 -4.48
C LEU A 287 4.35 39.37 -3.87
N GLN A 288 5.34 38.63 -3.35
CA GLN A 288 6.59 39.24 -2.85
C GLN A 288 7.52 39.70 -3.98
N ASN A 289 7.29 39.24 -5.20
CA ASN A 289 8.03 39.67 -6.39
C ASN A 289 7.43 40.95 -6.97
N ASP A 290 8.19 41.62 -7.84
CA ASP A 290 7.64 42.73 -8.63
C ASP A 290 6.69 42.14 -9.67
N ILE A 291 5.40 42.48 -9.58
CA ILE A 291 4.32 41.94 -10.41
C ILE A 291 3.36 43.06 -10.80
N ARG A 292 2.54 42.83 -11.83
CA ARG A 292 1.51 43.79 -12.25
C ARG A 292 0.38 43.91 -11.23
N GLU A 293 -0.17 45.11 -11.08
CA GLU A 293 -1.35 45.39 -10.23
C GLU A 293 -2.54 44.50 -10.61
N GLU A 294 -2.78 44.31 -11.92
CA GLU A 294 -3.82 43.41 -12.43
C GLU A 294 -3.63 41.94 -11.99
N PHE A 295 -2.38 41.47 -11.88
CA PHE A 295 -2.07 40.12 -11.41
C PHE A 295 -2.25 40.00 -9.89
N ALA A 296 -1.86 41.03 -9.14
CA ALA A 296 -2.08 41.10 -7.70
C ALA A 296 -3.59 41.06 -7.36
N GLU A 297 -4.41 41.84 -8.06
CA GLU A 297 -5.88 41.82 -7.91
C GLU A 297 -6.46 40.42 -8.17
N LEU A 298 -6.00 39.74 -9.24
CA LEU A 298 -6.44 38.39 -9.58
C LEU A 298 -6.06 37.36 -8.50
N VAL A 299 -4.88 37.49 -7.91
CA VAL A 299 -4.43 36.66 -6.79
C VAL A 299 -5.29 36.90 -5.55
N GLU A 300 -5.56 38.16 -5.20
CA GLU A 300 -6.43 38.50 -4.06
C GLU A 300 -7.85 37.93 -4.23
N ASP A 301 -8.44 38.05 -5.42
CA ASP A 301 -9.74 37.47 -5.74
C ASP A 301 -9.74 35.93 -5.60
N ALA A 302 -8.67 35.27 -6.03
CA ALA A 302 -8.55 33.81 -5.90
C ALA A 302 -8.42 33.36 -4.44
N LEU A 303 -7.64 34.08 -3.63
CA LEU A 303 -7.50 33.79 -2.20
C LEU A 303 -8.81 34.00 -1.43
N ALA A 304 -9.52 35.09 -1.69
CA ALA A 304 -10.83 35.35 -1.10
C ALA A 304 -11.85 34.25 -1.49
N THR A 305 -11.87 33.86 -2.77
CA THR A 305 -12.75 32.79 -3.27
C THR A 305 -12.38 31.43 -2.67
N ASN A 306 -11.09 31.14 -2.46
CA ASN A 306 -10.63 29.94 -1.79
C ASN A 306 -11.12 29.86 -0.34
N ASP A 307 -11.03 30.96 0.41
CA ASP A 307 -11.55 31.02 1.78
C ASP A 307 -13.07 30.83 1.83
N GLU A 308 -13.82 31.45 0.92
CA GLU A 308 -15.27 31.25 0.79
C GLU A 308 -15.59 29.78 0.47
N PHE A 309 -14.87 29.17 -0.48
CA PHE A 309 -15.04 27.77 -0.85
C PHE A 309 -14.85 26.84 0.35
N PHE A 310 -13.75 26.99 1.09
CA PHE A 310 -13.47 26.18 2.28
C PHE A 310 -14.46 26.47 3.43
N TYR A 311 -14.96 27.70 3.56
CA TYR A 311 -16.01 28.03 4.52
C TYR A 311 -17.33 27.32 4.19
N LEU A 312 -17.76 27.35 2.93
CA LEU A 312 -18.98 26.67 2.46
C LEU A 312 -18.85 25.16 2.62
N LEU A 313 -17.68 24.60 2.30
CA LEU A 313 -17.37 23.18 2.52
C LEU A 313 -17.56 22.79 3.99
N LYS A 314 -16.92 23.51 4.92
CA LYS A 314 -17.01 23.24 6.38
C LYS A 314 -18.44 23.34 6.90
N THR A 315 -19.20 24.34 6.44
CA THR A 315 -20.57 24.60 6.90
C THR A 315 -21.56 23.53 6.41
N ASN A 316 -21.28 22.91 5.26
CA ASN A 316 -22.14 21.90 4.65
C ASN A 316 -21.63 20.46 4.85
N ALA A 317 -20.59 20.27 5.65
CA ALA A 317 -20.03 18.95 5.91
C ALA A 317 -20.58 18.31 7.19
N LYS A 318 -20.67 16.98 7.22
CA LYS A 318 -21.11 16.19 8.37
C LYS A 318 -20.00 15.27 8.85
N GLU A 319 -19.84 15.17 10.18
CA GLU A 319 -18.89 14.23 10.78
C GLU A 319 -19.30 12.78 10.53
N VAL A 320 -18.33 11.98 10.10
CA VAL A 320 -18.46 10.52 9.96
C VAL A 320 -17.98 9.89 11.27
N LYS A 321 -18.82 9.07 11.92
CA LYS A 321 -18.44 8.40 13.18
C LYS A 321 -17.21 7.50 12.96
N GLY A 322 -16.24 7.56 13.88
CA GLY A 322 -15.01 6.76 13.83
C GLY A 322 -14.01 7.19 12.76
N SER A 323 -14.09 8.43 12.26
CA SER A 323 -13.21 8.94 11.21
C SER A 323 -12.88 10.42 11.39
N HIS A 324 -11.68 10.84 11.00
CA HIS A 324 -11.28 12.26 10.93
C HIS A 324 -11.86 12.99 9.69
N ARG A 325 -12.78 12.36 8.98
CA ARG A 325 -13.36 12.83 7.71
C ARG A 325 -14.71 13.50 7.91
N LEU A 326 -15.00 14.46 7.05
CA LEU A 326 -16.31 15.10 6.94
C LEU A 326 -16.89 14.84 5.55
N GLU A 327 -18.12 14.32 5.50
CA GLU A 327 -18.87 14.11 4.27
C GLU A 327 -19.43 15.44 3.77
N ILE A 328 -19.15 15.80 2.51
CA ILE A 328 -19.61 17.06 1.91
C ILE A 328 -21.04 16.88 1.38
N GLY A 329 -21.98 17.68 1.87
CA GLY A 329 -23.32 17.73 1.32
C GLY A 329 -23.33 18.23 -0.14
N ARG A 330 -24.19 17.65 -0.98
CA ARG A 330 -24.40 18.13 -2.36
C ARG A 330 -25.17 19.45 -2.34
N VAL A 331 -24.43 20.56 -2.32
CA VAL A 331 -25.00 21.93 -2.28
C VAL A 331 -24.55 22.71 -3.52
N ASP A 332 -25.51 23.28 -4.25
CA ASP A 332 -25.25 24.03 -5.49
C ASP A 332 -24.36 25.26 -5.27
N GLU A 333 -24.42 25.86 -4.07
CA GLU A 333 -23.55 26.98 -3.67
C GLU A 333 -22.08 26.58 -3.63
N VAL A 334 -21.76 25.42 -3.05
CA VAL A 334 -20.38 24.88 -3.01
C VAL A 334 -19.87 24.62 -4.43
N LYS A 335 -20.72 24.10 -5.32
CA LYS A 335 -20.36 23.87 -6.73
C LYS A 335 -20.11 25.15 -7.50
N ARG A 336 -20.89 26.20 -7.22
CA ARG A 336 -20.71 27.52 -7.84
C ARG A 336 -19.38 28.14 -7.43
N SER A 337 -19.09 28.16 -6.12
CA SER A 337 -17.82 28.65 -5.58
C SER A 337 -16.62 27.84 -6.12
N ALA A 338 -16.75 26.52 -6.25
CA ALA A 338 -15.73 25.69 -6.90
C ALA A 338 -15.51 26.04 -8.38
N SER A 339 -16.57 26.45 -9.11
CA SER A 339 -16.47 26.90 -10.50
C SER A 339 -15.78 28.24 -10.61
N GLU A 340 -16.16 29.20 -9.76
CA GLU A 340 -15.56 30.54 -9.72
C GLU A 340 -14.06 30.44 -9.38
N LEU A 341 -13.70 29.61 -8.40
CA LEU A 341 -12.30 29.36 -8.05
C LEU A 341 -11.52 28.68 -9.18
N CYS A 342 -12.12 27.71 -9.87
CA CYS A 342 -11.50 27.05 -11.03
C CYS A 342 -11.18 28.06 -12.14
N ASP A 343 -12.15 28.92 -12.48
CA ASP A 343 -11.98 29.95 -13.51
C ASP A 343 -10.89 30.98 -13.12
N LEU A 344 -10.78 31.35 -11.85
CA LEU A 344 -9.74 32.24 -11.35
C LEU A 344 -8.36 31.59 -11.42
N LEU A 345 -8.23 30.32 -11.01
CA LEU A 345 -6.98 29.57 -11.09
C LEU A 345 -6.49 29.41 -12.55
N GLU A 346 -7.39 29.12 -13.49
CA GLU A 346 -7.05 29.06 -14.92
C GLU A 346 -6.53 30.42 -15.42
N LYS A 347 -7.17 31.53 -15.05
CA LYS A 347 -6.68 32.88 -15.38
C LYS A 347 -5.32 33.19 -14.76
N ILE A 348 -5.07 32.77 -13.52
CA ILE A 348 -3.76 32.95 -12.89
C ILE A 348 -2.70 32.16 -13.65
N GLY A 349 -2.99 30.91 -14.03
CA GLY A 349 -2.09 30.09 -14.86
C GLY A 349 -1.74 30.77 -16.19
N GLU A 350 -2.73 31.33 -16.88
CA GLU A 350 -2.49 32.11 -18.11
C GLU A 350 -1.66 33.38 -17.86
N ALA A 351 -1.95 34.11 -16.77
CA ALA A 351 -1.26 35.34 -16.42
C ALA A 351 0.20 35.11 -16.00
N LEU A 352 0.48 33.99 -15.32
CA LEU A 352 1.82 33.58 -14.89
C LEU A 352 2.81 33.47 -16.05
N VAL A 353 2.35 32.99 -17.21
CA VAL A 353 3.16 32.94 -18.43
C VAL A 353 3.70 34.33 -18.79
N PHE A 354 2.86 35.37 -18.70
CA PHE A 354 3.28 36.74 -18.97
C PHE A 354 4.20 37.30 -17.89
N GLU A 355 3.93 37.02 -16.61
CA GLU A 355 4.79 37.47 -15.50
C GLU A 355 6.20 36.88 -15.62
N SER A 356 6.30 35.59 -16.02
CA SER A 356 7.58 34.90 -16.22
C SER A 356 8.46 35.50 -17.30
N GLU A 357 7.86 36.15 -18.31
CA GLU A 357 8.58 36.82 -19.40
C GLU A 357 8.99 38.26 -19.03
N MET A 358 8.21 38.92 -18.17
CA MET A 358 8.40 40.34 -17.82
C MET A 358 9.31 40.57 -16.60
N TYR A 359 9.31 39.64 -15.64
CA TYR A 359 10.00 39.80 -14.36
C TYR A 359 10.98 38.66 -14.09
N THR A 360 12.01 38.94 -13.29
CA THR A 360 12.94 37.91 -12.79
C THR A 360 12.33 37.19 -11.60
N ILE A 361 11.30 36.38 -11.85
CA ILE A 361 10.83 35.39 -10.88
C ILE A 361 11.71 34.15 -11.04
N ASP A 362 12.02 33.48 -9.94
CA ASP A 362 12.74 32.22 -9.98
C ASP A 362 11.95 31.20 -10.81
N GLN A 363 12.55 30.69 -11.90
CA GLN A 363 11.87 29.77 -12.83
C GLN A 363 11.33 28.52 -12.15
N TYR A 364 11.99 28.13 -11.06
CA TYR A 364 11.65 26.93 -10.35
C TYR A 364 10.45 27.18 -9.42
N GLU A 365 10.45 28.29 -8.69
CA GLU A 365 9.28 28.74 -7.93
C GLU A 365 8.04 28.85 -8.82
N LEU A 366 8.16 29.47 -9.99
CA LEU A 366 7.07 29.52 -10.99
C LEU A 366 6.54 28.13 -11.35
N SER A 367 7.45 27.20 -11.65
CA SER A 367 7.06 25.84 -12.05
C SER A 367 6.27 25.12 -10.95
N VAL A 368 6.65 25.30 -9.67
CA VAL A 368 5.93 24.70 -8.53
C VAL A 368 4.54 25.30 -8.39
N VAL A 369 4.41 26.63 -8.52
CA VAL A 369 3.12 27.30 -8.38
C VAL A 369 2.19 26.96 -9.55
N GLU A 370 2.70 26.94 -10.79
CA GLU A 370 1.96 26.50 -11.97
C GLU A 370 1.45 25.06 -11.81
N GLU A 371 2.30 24.11 -11.39
CA GLU A 371 1.91 22.72 -11.14
C GLU A 371 0.76 22.64 -10.12
N TYR A 372 0.89 23.38 -9.02
CA TYR A 372 -0.13 23.38 -7.97
C TYR A 372 -1.46 23.98 -8.44
N ILE A 373 -1.42 25.10 -9.19
CA ILE A 373 -2.60 25.75 -9.75
C ILE A 373 -3.31 24.83 -10.75
N GLU A 374 -2.57 24.22 -11.69
CA GLU A 374 -3.13 23.27 -12.66
C GLU A 374 -3.77 22.07 -11.94
N GLN A 375 -3.08 21.50 -10.95
CA GLN A 375 -3.59 20.39 -10.16
C GLN A 375 -4.87 20.76 -9.40
N MET A 376 -4.88 21.92 -8.75
CA MET A 376 -6.03 22.40 -7.98
C MET A 376 -7.22 22.68 -8.90
N ALA A 377 -7.03 23.39 -10.01
CA ALA A 377 -8.07 23.64 -11.02
C ALA A 377 -8.64 22.32 -11.55
N TYR A 378 -7.78 21.35 -11.90
CA TYR A 378 -8.23 20.03 -12.34
C TYR A 378 -9.06 19.32 -11.26
N SER A 379 -8.64 19.37 -9.99
CA SER A 379 -9.38 18.77 -8.87
C SER A 379 -10.78 19.39 -8.69
N LEU A 380 -10.91 20.71 -8.86
CA LEU A 380 -12.20 21.41 -8.82
C LEU A 380 -13.07 21.02 -10.02
N SER A 381 -12.49 20.88 -11.22
CA SER A 381 -13.19 20.40 -12.42
C SER A 381 -13.75 18.98 -12.23
N LEU A 382 -13.02 18.11 -11.53
CA LEU A 382 -13.47 16.76 -11.18
C LEU A 382 -14.66 16.82 -10.21
N TYR A 383 -14.57 17.66 -9.18
CA TYR A 383 -15.66 17.88 -8.23
C TYR A 383 -16.95 18.35 -8.94
N GLN A 384 -16.84 19.26 -9.91
CA GLN A 384 -17.96 19.71 -10.74
C GLN A 384 -18.60 18.56 -11.54
N LYS A 385 -17.80 17.60 -12.00
CA LYS A 385 -18.25 16.37 -12.69
C LYS A 385 -18.81 15.31 -11.74
N ASN A 386 -19.07 15.66 -10.48
CA ASN A 386 -19.55 14.76 -9.42
C ASN A 386 -18.56 13.64 -9.11
N ALA A 387 -17.25 13.94 -9.10
CA ALA A 387 -16.24 13.07 -8.52
C ALA A 387 -16.52 12.79 -7.03
N ILE A 388 -15.86 11.78 -6.49
CA ILE A 388 -15.97 11.41 -5.07
C ILE A 388 -15.15 12.42 -4.28
N SER A 389 -15.73 13.04 -3.25
CA SER A 389 -15.06 14.12 -2.53
C SER A 389 -15.43 14.18 -1.05
N TRP A 390 -14.47 14.52 -0.20
CA TRP A 390 -14.64 14.67 1.24
C TRP A 390 -13.68 15.72 1.81
N LEU A 391 -13.84 16.07 3.10
CA LEU A 391 -12.87 16.86 3.84
C LEU A 391 -12.15 16.00 4.87
N GLU A 392 -10.87 16.32 5.10
CA GLU A 392 -10.09 15.82 6.23
C GLU A 392 -9.70 17.00 7.12
N LYS A 393 -9.92 16.85 8.43
CA LYS A 393 -9.54 17.87 9.42
C LYS A 393 -8.31 17.39 10.19
N GLN A 394 -7.20 18.12 10.08
CA GLN A 394 -5.98 17.89 10.86
C GLN A 394 -5.71 19.13 11.71
N GLU A 395 -5.75 19.01 13.04
CA GLU A 395 -5.54 20.04 14.09
C GLU A 395 -5.90 21.51 13.76
N LEU A 396 -5.21 22.15 12.81
CA LEU A 396 -5.36 23.56 12.43
C LEU A 396 -5.79 23.81 10.97
N ASP A 397 -5.79 22.80 10.10
CA ASP A 397 -6.04 22.96 8.67
C ASP A 397 -7.08 21.97 8.14
N THR A 398 -7.71 22.33 7.03
CA THR A 398 -8.72 21.53 6.33
C THR A 398 -8.20 21.16 4.95
N THR A 399 -8.24 19.86 4.66
CA THR A 399 -7.84 19.33 3.35
C THR A 399 -9.10 18.92 2.60
N PHE A 400 -9.30 19.52 1.44
CA PHE A 400 -10.29 19.07 0.46
C PHE A 400 -9.69 17.94 -0.38
N VAL A 401 -10.42 16.84 -0.49
CA VAL A 401 -9.94 15.64 -1.14
C VAL A 401 -10.92 15.23 -2.24
N VAL A 402 -10.41 14.97 -3.45
CA VAL A 402 -11.20 14.63 -4.64
C VAL A 402 -10.61 13.44 -5.37
N MET A 403 -11.45 12.47 -5.71
CA MET A 403 -11.06 11.24 -6.41
C MET A 403 -11.92 11.01 -7.67
N PRO A 404 -11.30 10.81 -8.84
CA PRO A 404 -12.00 10.44 -10.07
C PRO A 404 -12.79 9.13 -9.93
N LYS A 405 -13.92 9.01 -10.65
CA LYS A 405 -14.75 7.80 -10.64
C LYS A 405 -14.27 6.69 -11.58
N THR A 406 -13.62 7.03 -12.68
CA THR A 406 -13.30 6.08 -13.77
C THR A 406 -11.87 5.55 -13.70
N VAL A 407 -11.51 4.92 -12.57
CA VAL A 407 -10.18 4.32 -12.36
C VAL A 407 -9.88 3.24 -13.41
N ALA A 408 -10.87 2.39 -13.73
CA ALA A 408 -10.75 1.32 -14.72
C ALA A 408 -10.32 1.82 -16.10
N GLU A 409 -10.95 2.90 -16.60
CA GLU A 409 -10.63 3.47 -17.92
C GLU A 409 -9.19 3.98 -17.97
N VAL A 410 -8.78 4.70 -16.92
CA VAL A 410 -7.42 5.23 -16.81
C VAL A 410 -6.38 4.11 -16.77
N LEU A 411 -6.62 3.06 -15.98
CA LEU A 411 -5.71 1.93 -15.89
C LEU A 411 -5.64 1.13 -17.20
N GLY A 412 -6.79 0.88 -17.82
CA GLY A 412 -6.88 0.23 -19.12
C GLY A 412 -6.09 0.97 -20.19
N GLU A 413 -6.19 2.30 -20.24
CA GLU A 413 -5.48 3.13 -21.23
C GLU A 413 -4.00 3.34 -20.89
N LYS A 414 -3.66 3.72 -19.66
CA LYS A 414 -2.29 4.11 -19.28
C LYS A 414 -1.40 2.93 -18.93
N VAL A 415 -1.95 1.83 -18.42
CA VAL A 415 -1.19 0.67 -17.92
C VAL A 415 -1.37 -0.53 -18.83
N PHE A 416 -2.58 -1.09 -18.88
CA PHE A 416 -2.80 -2.41 -19.49
C PHE A 416 -2.86 -2.41 -21.01
N SER A 417 -2.96 -1.24 -21.66
CA SER A 417 -2.79 -1.11 -23.11
C SER A 417 -1.33 -1.28 -23.57
N GLN A 418 -0.37 -1.16 -22.63
CA GLN A 418 1.04 -1.29 -22.96
C GLN A 418 1.39 -2.75 -23.23
N LYS A 419 2.12 -3.02 -24.32
CA LYS A 419 2.56 -4.38 -24.69
C LYS A 419 3.71 -4.87 -23.80
N ARG A 420 3.42 -5.20 -22.54
CA ARG A 420 4.34 -5.72 -21.54
C ARG A 420 3.67 -6.82 -20.70
N PRO A 421 4.44 -7.77 -20.14
CA PRO A 421 3.89 -8.75 -19.22
C PRO A 421 3.44 -8.09 -17.92
N TYR A 422 2.17 -8.30 -17.54
CA TYR A 422 1.60 -7.92 -16.26
C TYR A 422 1.12 -9.18 -15.54
N ILE A 423 1.75 -9.53 -14.42
CA ILE A 423 1.43 -10.76 -13.67
C ILE A 423 0.74 -10.38 -12.37
N PHE A 424 -0.49 -10.83 -12.19
CA PHE A 424 -1.20 -10.73 -10.92
C PHE A 424 -1.06 -12.05 -10.19
N SER A 425 -0.47 -12.02 -9.00
CA SER A 425 -0.31 -13.18 -8.11
C SER A 425 -1.14 -12.93 -6.86
N SER A 426 -2.00 -13.87 -6.47
CA SER A 426 -2.72 -13.81 -5.19
C SER A 426 -3.30 -15.19 -4.85
N ALA A 427 -3.58 -15.42 -3.57
CA ALA A 427 -4.28 -16.63 -3.12
C ALA A 427 -5.79 -16.59 -3.40
N THR A 428 -6.34 -15.41 -3.67
CA THR A 428 -7.76 -15.13 -3.73
C THR A 428 -8.01 -14.06 -4.79
N LEU A 429 -8.00 -14.45 -6.07
CA LEU A 429 -8.28 -13.54 -7.19
C LEU A 429 -9.67 -13.75 -7.76
N SER A 430 -10.11 -15.00 -7.93
CA SER A 430 -11.38 -15.31 -8.55
C SER A 430 -12.55 -15.25 -7.56
N GLU A 431 -13.69 -14.82 -8.08
CA GLU A 431 -14.99 -14.95 -7.43
C GLU A 431 -15.80 -15.97 -8.22
N ASN A 432 -16.27 -17.03 -7.56
CA ASN A 432 -16.98 -18.14 -8.21
C ASN A 432 -16.22 -18.70 -9.44
N GLN A 433 -14.88 -18.77 -9.37
CA GLN A 433 -13.98 -19.22 -10.44
C GLN A 433 -13.93 -18.30 -11.68
N SER A 434 -14.49 -17.09 -11.62
CA SER A 434 -14.32 -16.06 -12.64
C SER A 434 -13.38 -14.95 -12.17
N PHE A 435 -12.59 -14.42 -13.10
CA PHE A 435 -11.70 -13.26 -12.92
C PHE A 435 -12.31 -11.98 -13.53
N ASP A 436 -13.51 -12.08 -14.11
CA ASP A 436 -14.13 -10.99 -14.88
C ASP A 436 -14.37 -9.75 -14.02
N TYR A 437 -14.77 -9.93 -12.76
CA TYR A 437 -14.96 -8.81 -11.83
C TYR A 437 -13.69 -7.96 -11.66
N LEU A 438 -12.55 -8.62 -11.42
CA LEU A 438 -11.26 -7.93 -11.26
C LEU A 438 -10.77 -7.33 -12.58
N ALA A 439 -11.00 -8.04 -13.70
CA ALA A 439 -10.66 -7.53 -15.01
C ALA A 439 -11.45 -6.26 -15.34
N GLU A 440 -12.77 -6.26 -15.10
CA GLU A 440 -13.64 -5.10 -15.32
C GLU A 440 -13.28 -3.93 -14.41
N SER A 441 -13.02 -4.17 -13.11
CA SER A 441 -12.68 -3.11 -12.15
C SER A 441 -11.34 -2.42 -12.46
N LEU A 442 -10.41 -3.15 -13.08
CA LEU A 442 -9.10 -2.63 -13.50
C LEU A 442 -9.05 -2.18 -14.98
N GLY A 443 -10.14 -2.36 -15.74
CA GLY A 443 -10.21 -2.02 -17.16
C GLY A 443 -9.39 -2.93 -18.09
N ILE A 444 -9.15 -4.17 -17.68
CA ILE A 444 -8.42 -5.19 -18.44
C ILE A 444 -9.38 -5.88 -19.41
N LYS A 445 -9.09 -5.80 -20.71
CA LYS A 445 -9.96 -6.37 -21.76
C LYS A 445 -9.60 -7.80 -22.14
N ASP A 446 -8.31 -8.10 -22.23
CA ASP A 446 -7.78 -9.41 -22.62
C ASP A 446 -6.81 -9.88 -21.54
N TYR A 447 -7.03 -11.08 -21.02
CA TYR A 447 -6.19 -11.67 -19.98
C TYR A 447 -6.02 -13.19 -20.16
N LEU A 448 -4.90 -13.71 -19.68
CA LEU A 448 -4.70 -15.12 -19.40
C LEU A 448 -5.03 -15.37 -17.93
N SER A 449 -5.47 -16.58 -17.57
CA SER A 449 -5.74 -16.93 -16.19
C SER A 449 -5.38 -18.36 -15.86
N MET A 450 -5.11 -18.59 -14.58
CA MET A 450 -4.98 -19.92 -13.98
C MET A 450 -5.50 -19.89 -12.55
N SER A 451 -5.97 -21.05 -12.07
CA SER A 451 -6.32 -21.25 -10.68
C SER A 451 -5.81 -22.61 -10.20
N VAL A 452 -5.21 -22.63 -9.01
CA VAL A 452 -4.66 -23.83 -8.40
C VAL A 452 -5.01 -23.85 -6.92
N ALA A 453 -5.55 -24.97 -6.44
CA ALA A 453 -5.94 -25.12 -5.04
C ALA A 453 -4.72 -25.14 -4.09
N SER A 454 -4.99 -24.92 -2.80
CA SER A 454 -3.99 -25.13 -1.76
C SER A 454 -3.65 -26.63 -1.63
N PRO A 455 -2.38 -27.00 -1.42
CA PRO A 455 -1.98 -28.39 -1.23
C PRO A 455 -2.26 -28.92 0.19
N TYR A 456 -2.74 -28.08 1.12
CA TYR A 456 -2.84 -28.41 2.54
C TYR A 456 -4.16 -29.09 2.95
N ASP A 457 -4.09 -29.95 3.97
CA ASP A 457 -5.23 -30.69 4.52
C ASP A 457 -5.84 -29.92 5.71
N TYR A 458 -6.71 -28.98 5.39
CA TYR A 458 -7.28 -28.08 6.39
C TYR A 458 -8.13 -28.80 7.45
N ASP A 459 -8.83 -29.87 7.09
CA ASP A 459 -9.73 -30.60 8.01
C ASP A 459 -8.97 -31.26 9.17
N GLU A 460 -7.72 -31.68 8.95
CA GLU A 460 -6.86 -32.23 10.00
C GLU A 460 -6.04 -31.16 10.75
N GLN A 461 -5.75 -30.02 10.11
CA GLN A 461 -4.82 -29.01 10.62
C GLN A 461 -5.48 -27.87 11.41
N MET A 462 -6.74 -27.51 11.13
CA MET A 462 -7.36 -26.34 11.77
C MET A 462 -8.76 -26.59 12.31
N GLN A 463 -9.10 -25.85 13.37
CA GLN A 463 -10.47 -25.77 13.90
C GLN A 463 -10.96 -24.33 13.91
N ILE A 464 -12.19 -24.10 13.45
CA ILE A 464 -12.82 -22.78 13.45
C ILE A 464 -13.91 -22.75 14.52
N TYR A 465 -13.91 -21.72 15.36
CA TYR A 465 -14.90 -21.48 16.39
C TYR A 465 -15.67 -20.19 16.13
N PHE A 466 -17.00 -20.26 16.26
CA PHE A 466 -17.89 -19.12 16.14
C PHE A 466 -18.40 -18.68 17.51
N HIS A 467 -18.17 -17.42 17.87
CA HIS A 467 -18.57 -16.82 19.14
C HIS A 467 -19.63 -15.74 18.92
N GLY A 468 -20.71 -15.75 19.71
CA GLY A 468 -21.69 -14.64 19.73
C GLY A 468 -22.84 -14.70 18.71
N ILE A 469 -22.84 -15.63 17.74
CA ILE A 469 -23.84 -15.72 16.65
C ILE A 469 -25.32 -15.65 17.10
N GLN A 470 -25.64 -16.23 18.26
CA GLN A 470 -27.02 -16.34 18.74
C GLN A 470 -27.36 -15.39 19.90
N GLN A 471 -26.41 -14.56 20.31
CA GLN A 471 -26.51 -13.70 21.49
C GLN A 471 -26.81 -12.24 21.10
N PRO A 472 -27.41 -11.44 21.99
CA PRO A 472 -27.37 -9.98 21.84
C PRO A 472 -25.90 -9.50 21.81
N VAL A 473 -25.66 -8.30 21.28
CA VAL A 473 -24.32 -7.66 21.18
C VAL A 473 -23.51 -7.98 22.43
N LEU A 474 -22.37 -8.65 22.23
CA LEU A 474 -21.45 -9.03 23.30
C LEU A 474 -21.07 -7.79 24.09
N ASP A 475 -21.15 -7.87 25.41
CA ASP A 475 -20.59 -6.84 26.28
C ASP A 475 -19.09 -6.71 25.98
N PRO A 476 -18.57 -5.53 25.57
CA PRO A 476 -17.17 -5.37 25.18
C PRO A 476 -16.20 -5.79 26.27
N GLU A 477 -16.55 -5.61 27.55
CA GLU A 477 -15.72 -6.02 28.69
C GLU A 477 -15.67 -7.55 28.83
N ALA A 478 -16.82 -8.21 28.74
CA ALA A 478 -16.89 -9.68 28.75
C ALA A 478 -16.14 -10.31 27.57
N LYS A 479 -16.27 -9.74 26.36
CA LYS A 479 -15.54 -10.16 25.15
C LYS A 479 -14.03 -10.06 25.37
N GLY A 480 -13.56 -8.91 25.87
CA GLY A 480 -12.15 -8.70 26.21
C GLY A 480 -11.61 -9.72 27.20
N GLN A 481 -12.32 -9.96 28.32
CA GLN A 481 -11.88 -10.91 29.34
C GLN A 481 -11.82 -12.36 28.82
N GLN A 482 -12.78 -12.75 27.97
CA GLN A 482 -12.77 -14.07 27.35
C GLN A 482 -11.57 -14.23 26.41
N VAL A 483 -11.31 -13.23 25.56
CA VAL A 483 -10.13 -13.25 24.67
C VAL A 483 -8.85 -13.33 25.50
N ILE A 484 -8.71 -12.54 26.57
CA ILE A 484 -7.56 -12.61 27.49
C ILE A 484 -7.38 -14.02 28.07
N THR A 485 -8.47 -14.67 28.46
CA THR A 485 -8.43 -16.05 28.99
C THR A 485 -7.97 -17.03 27.91
N GLN A 486 -8.49 -16.90 26.68
CA GLN A 486 -8.08 -17.72 25.54
C GLN A 486 -6.59 -17.54 25.21
N LEU A 487 -6.08 -16.30 25.23
CA LEU A 487 -4.66 -16.02 25.01
C LEU A 487 -3.79 -16.73 26.06
N LYS A 488 -4.23 -16.75 27.32
CA LYS A 488 -3.53 -17.47 28.41
C LYS A 488 -3.55 -18.98 28.21
N ASP A 489 -4.70 -19.54 27.85
CA ASP A 489 -4.87 -20.97 27.65
C ASP A 489 -4.01 -21.47 26.47
N ASN A 490 -3.84 -20.66 25.43
CA ASN A 490 -2.95 -20.94 24.31
C ASN A 490 -1.46 -20.59 24.59
N GLY A 491 -1.16 -20.04 25.78
CA GLY A 491 0.17 -19.60 26.15
C GLY A 491 0.75 -18.53 25.22
N GLY A 492 -0.12 -17.63 24.75
CA GLY A 492 0.16 -16.63 23.73
C GLY A 492 0.02 -17.19 22.32
N ARG A 493 1.04 -17.11 21.47
CA ARG A 493 1.06 -17.66 20.08
C ARG A 493 -0.13 -17.19 19.23
N SER A 494 -0.51 -15.94 19.42
CA SER A 494 -1.80 -15.44 18.94
C SER A 494 -1.67 -14.20 18.08
N LEU A 495 -2.41 -14.17 16.98
CA LEU A 495 -2.66 -12.98 16.18
C LEU A 495 -4.11 -12.54 16.41
N ILE A 496 -4.32 -11.29 16.80
CA ILE A 496 -5.65 -10.68 16.94
C ILE A 496 -5.83 -9.64 15.85
N LEU A 497 -6.83 -9.84 15.00
CA LEU A 497 -7.20 -8.97 13.90
C LEU A 497 -8.41 -8.12 14.30
N PHE A 498 -8.18 -6.81 14.40
CA PHE A 498 -9.19 -5.81 14.71
C PHE A 498 -9.70 -5.14 13.42
N PRO A 499 -10.98 -4.76 13.34
CA PRO A 499 -11.50 -3.98 12.22
C PRO A 499 -11.12 -2.49 12.28
N SER A 500 -10.71 -1.96 13.44
CA SER A 500 -10.28 -0.56 13.59
C SER A 500 -9.29 -0.35 14.74
N PHE A 501 -8.52 0.75 14.68
CA PHE A 501 -7.65 1.16 15.78
C PHE A 501 -8.44 1.51 17.05
N ASP A 502 -9.66 2.03 16.92
CA ASP A 502 -10.51 2.33 18.08
C ASP A 502 -10.76 1.07 18.93
N GLU A 503 -11.07 -0.06 18.29
CA GLU A 503 -11.27 -1.33 18.99
C GLU A 503 -9.98 -1.90 19.56
N LEU A 504 -8.87 -1.79 18.82
CA LEU A 504 -7.54 -2.18 19.30
C LEU A 504 -7.17 -1.40 20.57
N HIS A 505 -7.38 -0.08 20.59
CA HIS A 505 -7.09 0.77 21.74
C HIS A 505 -8.05 0.49 22.92
N LEU A 506 -9.30 0.15 22.65
CA LEU A 506 -10.24 -0.28 23.70
C LEU A 506 -9.78 -1.58 24.34
N PHE A 507 -9.38 -2.59 23.55
CA PHE A 507 -8.82 -3.84 24.07
C PHE A 507 -7.54 -3.62 24.86
N ARG A 508 -6.63 -2.74 24.38
CA ARG A 508 -5.41 -2.35 25.12
C ARG A 508 -5.73 -1.81 26.51
N LYS A 509 -6.71 -0.90 26.61
CA LYS A 509 -7.15 -0.34 27.91
C LYS A 509 -7.72 -1.41 28.83
N GLN A 510 -8.46 -2.38 28.29
CA GLN A 510 -8.98 -3.50 29.08
C GLN A 510 -7.85 -4.40 29.60
N LEU A 511 -6.87 -4.69 28.75
CA LEU A 511 -5.68 -5.46 29.12
C LEU A 511 -4.92 -4.79 30.27
N GLU A 512 -4.68 -3.48 30.17
CA GLU A 512 -4.03 -2.66 31.19
C GLU A 512 -4.85 -2.58 32.48
N ALA A 513 -6.18 -2.46 32.38
CA ALA A 513 -7.09 -2.39 33.52
C ALA A 513 -7.24 -3.72 34.28
N SER A 514 -7.07 -4.85 33.60
CA SER A 514 -7.19 -6.19 34.21
C SER A 514 -6.17 -6.42 35.33
N ASN A 515 -5.04 -5.68 35.34
CA ASN A 515 -3.91 -5.88 36.27
C ASN A 515 -3.42 -7.34 36.32
N GLU A 516 -3.75 -8.16 35.33
CA GLU A 516 -3.34 -9.55 35.27
C GLU A 516 -1.95 -9.64 34.63
N SER A 517 -0.98 -10.24 35.34
CA SER A 517 0.33 -10.51 34.75
C SER A 517 0.17 -11.56 33.65
N LEU A 518 0.41 -11.16 32.40
CA LEU A 518 0.51 -12.09 31.28
C LEU A 518 1.91 -12.72 31.28
N PRO A 519 2.03 -14.03 31.00
CA PRO A 519 3.32 -14.71 30.93
C PRO A 519 4.08 -14.45 29.62
N PHE A 520 3.55 -13.59 28.75
CA PHE A 520 4.04 -13.29 27.41
C PHE A 520 3.91 -11.81 27.08
N GLN A 521 4.66 -11.35 26.07
CA GLN A 521 4.58 -9.99 25.55
C GLN A 521 3.38 -9.82 24.61
N VAL A 522 2.80 -8.63 24.62
CA VAL A 522 1.72 -8.23 23.70
C VAL A 522 2.18 -7.02 22.92
N TYR A 523 2.28 -7.16 21.60
CA TYR A 523 2.64 -6.09 20.69
C TYR A 523 1.39 -5.48 20.07
N PHE A 524 1.34 -4.16 20.00
CA PHE A 524 0.25 -3.41 19.38
C PHE A 524 0.76 -2.70 18.14
N GLU A 525 0.07 -2.90 17.02
CA GLU A 525 0.33 -2.14 15.80
C GLU A 525 0.24 -0.63 16.06
N GLY A 526 1.27 0.11 15.63
CA GLY A 526 1.39 1.56 15.78
C GLY A 526 2.39 2.00 16.85
N ASP A 527 2.76 1.13 17.79
CA ASP A 527 3.75 1.44 18.85
C ASP A 527 5.17 1.55 18.28
N GLU A 528 5.48 0.79 17.23
CA GLU A 528 6.77 0.73 16.55
C GLU A 528 6.53 0.56 15.04
N GLU A 529 7.62 0.58 14.26
CA GLU A 529 7.56 0.22 12.84
C GLU A 529 7.03 -1.22 12.65
N ILE A 530 6.10 -1.40 11.70
CA ILE A 530 5.32 -2.65 11.56
C ILE A 530 6.19 -3.87 11.26
N SER A 531 7.22 -3.74 10.41
CA SER A 531 8.13 -4.83 10.08
C SER A 531 8.95 -5.26 11.31
N THR A 532 9.31 -4.32 12.19
CA THR A 532 10.00 -4.58 13.46
C THR A 532 9.11 -5.35 14.43
N ILE A 533 7.84 -4.95 14.56
CA ILE A 533 6.85 -5.67 15.38
C ILE A 533 6.69 -7.10 14.87
N VAL A 534 6.56 -7.27 13.56
CA VAL A 534 6.44 -8.59 12.93
C VAL A 534 7.69 -9.45 13.19
N GLN A 535 8.90 -8.88 13.10
CA GLN A 535 10.14 -9.60 13.43
C GLN A 535 10.19 -10.03 14.90
N LYS A 536 9.79 -9.16 15.83
CA LYS A 536 9.71 -9.49 17.26
C LYS A 536 8.71 -10.63 17.51
N PHE A 537 7.54 -10.55 16.89
CA PHE A 537 6.51 -11.58 16.96
C PHE A 537 6.98 -12.92 16.35
N GLN A 538 7.75 -12.89 15.26
CA GLN A 538 8.37 -14.08 14.68
C GLN A 538 9.43 -14.71 15.60
N ALA A 539 10.20 -13.88 16.31
CA ALA A 539 11.29 -14.33 17.18
C ALA A 539 10.83 -14.83 18.56
N ASP A 540 9.74 -14.29 19.09
CA ASP A 540 9.17 -14.68 20.39
C ASP A 540 7.93 -15.57 20.20
N GLU A 541 8.13 -16.88 20.28
CA GLU A 541 7.06 -17.87 20.09
C GLU A 541 5.85 -17.64 21.01
N THR A 542 6.03 -17.15 22.24
CA THR A 542 4.90 -17.01 23.17
C THR A 542 4.20 -15.67 23.04
N SER A 543 4.65 -14.77 22.18
CA SER A 543 4.08 -13.43 22.09
C SER A 543 2.68 -13.40 21.46
N VAL A 544 2.03 -12.23 21.58
CA VAL A 544 0.74 -11.93 20.95
C VAL A 544 0.88 -10.66 20.13
N LEU A 545 0.33 -10.68 18.91
CA LEU A 545 0.29 -9.52 18.02
C LEU A 545 -1.15 -9.04 17.83
N CYS A 546 -1.41 -7.79 18.21
CA CYS A 546 -2.67 -7.09 17.99
C CYS A 546 -2.53 -6.15 16.80
N SER A 547 -3.30 -6.37 15.74
CA SER A 547 -3.16 -5.63 14.48
C SER A 547 -4.50 -5.28 13.84
N VAL A 548 -4.53 -4.16 13.13
CA VAL A 548 -5.65 -3.72 12.29
C VAL A 548 -5.39 -4.06 10.82
N HIS A 549 -4.13 -4.01 10.37
CA HIS A 549 -3.81 -4.13 8.94
C HIS A 549 -3.16 -5.44 8.51
N LEU A 550 -2.66 -6.29 9.41
CA LEU A 550 -1.96 -7.55 9.07
C LEU A 550 -2.90 -8.70 8.68
N TRP A 551 -3.93 -8.39 7.89
CA TRP A 551 -4.76 -9.37 7.19
C TRP A 551 -3.97 -10.07 6.07
N GLU A 552 -2.93 -9.41 5.58
CA GLU A 552 -2.03 -9.84 4.51
C GLU A 552 -0.57 -9.70 4.94
N GLY A 553 0.36 -10.16 4.09
CA GLY A 553 1.80 -9.94 4.32
C GLY A 553 2.46 -10.55 5.56
N LEU A 554 1.74 -11.35 6.35
CA LEU A 554 2.29 -12.08 7.50
C LEU A 554 2.53 -13.56 7.17
N ASP A 555 3.80 -13.97 7.14
CA ASP A 555 4.25 -15.36 7.00
C ASP A 555 4.97 -15.77 8.29
N ILE A 556 4.32 -16.59 9.10
CA ILE A 556 4.83 -17.07 10.39
C ILE A 556 4.65 -18.57 10.40
N PRO A 557 5.64 -19.33 9.90
CA PRO A 557 5.58 -20.77 9.95
C PRO A 557 5.80 -21.28 11.38
N GLY A 558 5.14 -22.38 11.73
CA GLY A 558 5.41 -23.14 12.95
C GLY A 558 4.70 -22.68 14.21
N GLN A 559 5.35 -22.86 15.36
CA GLN A 559 4.69 -22.80 16.68
C GLN A 559 4.38 -21.37 17.18
N SER A 560 4.91 -20.34 16.54
CA SER A 560 4.68 -18.94 16.95
C SER A 560 3.26 -18.46 16.66
N LEU A 561 2.51 -19.12 15.78
CA LEU A 561 1.11 -18.78 15.48
C LEU A 561 0.23 -20.02 15.45
N THR A 562 -0.43 -20.31 16.57
CA THR A 562 -1.38 -21.43 16.70
C THR A 562 -2.82 -20.96 16.93
N ASN A 563 -3.03 -19.66 17.12
CA ASN A 563 -4.34 -19.09 17.38
C ASN A 563 -4.53 -17.78 16.61
N VAL A 564 -5.59 -17.69 15.82
CA VAL A 564 -5.99 -16.45 15.15
C VAL A 564 -7.34 -16.02 15.68
N VAL A 565 -7.42 -14.80 16.22
CA VAL A 565 -8.65 -14.19 16.72
C VAL A 565 -9.09 -13.11 15.76
N ILE A 566 -10.25 -13.30 15.16
CA ILE A 566 -10.94 -12.28 14.36
C ILE A 566 -11.91 -11.58 15.30
N TRP A 567 -11.52 -10.39 15.74
CA TRP A 567 -12.24 -9.65 16.77
C TRP A 567 -13.65 -9.27 16.34
N GLY A 568 -13.87 -9.01 15.04
CA GLY A 568 -15.18 -8.73 14.46
C GLY A 568 -15.17 -9.02 12.97
N LEU A 569 -16.35 -9.11 12.36
CA LEU A 569 -16.45 -9.31 10.91
C LEU A 569 -15.81 -8.12 10.17
N PRO A 570 -14.87 -8.36 9.23
CA PRO A 570 -14.09 -7.31 8.58
C PRO A 570 -14.88 -6.65 7.43
N TYR A 571 -15.95 -5.96 7.76
CA TYR A 571 -16.68 -5.14 6.80
C TYR A 571 -15.78 -4.04 6.20
N PRO A 572 -16.06 -3.55 4.99
CA PRO A 572 -15.29 -2.47 4.42
C PRO A 572 -15.31 -1.24 5.32
N PRO A 573 -14.20 -0.49 5.39
CA PRO A 573 -14.17 0.75 6.15
C PRO A 573 -15.22 1.74 5.62
N HIS A 574 -15.63 2.65 6.50
CA HIS A 574 -16.43 3.82 6.12
C HIS A 574 -15.55 4.89 5.47
N ASP A 575 -14.90 4.52 4.37
CA ASP A 575 -14.14 5.45 3.54
C ASP A 575 -14.92 5.93 2.32
N PRO A 576 -14.57 7.10 1.76
CA PRO A 576 -15.27 7.69 0.62
C PRO A 576 -15.30 6.80 -0.63
N VAL A 577 -14.32 5.91 -0.79
CA VAL A 577 -14.24 4.99 -1.92
C VAL A 577 -15.33 3.93 -1.80
N PHE A 578 -15.41 3.28 -0.64
CA PHE A 578 -16.46 2.31 -0.37
C PHE A 578 -17.84 2.96 -0.29
N GLU A 579 -17.97 4.15 0.30
CA GLU A 579 -19.25 4.89 0.28
C GLU A 579 -19.70 5.23 -1.14
N ALA A 580 -18.78 5.60 -2.03
CA ALA A 580 -19.12 5.84 -3.42
C ALA A 580 -19.57 4.56 -4.13
N LYS A 581 -18.85 3.44 -3.93
CA LYS A 581 -19.26 2.12 -4.45
C LYS A 581 -20.64 1.72 -3.92
N ARG A 582 -20.90 1.88 -2.63
CA ARG A 582 -22.19 1.61 -2.00
C ARG A 582 -23.31 2.44 -2.62
N ASN A 583 -23.07 3.72 -2.88
CA ASN A 583 -24.06 4.63 -3.49
C ASN A 583 -24.32 4.36 -4.99
N GLU A 584 -23.36 3.77 -5.70
CA GLU A 584 -23.49 3.42 -7.13
C GLU A 584 -24.11 2.04 -7.35
N SER A 585 -24.03 1.17 -6.34
CA SER A 585 -24.63 -0.15 -6.33
C SER A 585 -26.15 -0.11 -6.17
N LYS A 586 -26.85 -1.11 -6.74
CA LYS A 586 -28.28 -1.32 -6.50
C LYS A 586 -28.54 -1.94 -5.13
N ASP A 587 -27.61 -2.77 -4.66
CA ASP A 587 -27.61 -3.43 -3.37
C ASP A 587 -26.18 -3.40 -2.80
N ALA A 588 -25.90 -2.30 -2.09
CA ALA A 588 -24.61 -2.03 -1.48
C ALA A 588 -24.10 -3.19 -0.62
N TYR A 589 -25.01 -3.86 0.10
CA TYR A 589 -24.63 -4.97 0.96
C TYR A 589 -24.19 -6.18 0.13
N ALA A 590 -24.97 -6.57 -0.87
CA ALA A 590 -24.68 -7.75 -1.68
C ALA A 590 -23.52 -7.57 -2.66
N GLU A 591 -23.33 -6.37 -3.22
CA GLU A 591 -22.34 -6.11 -4.28
C GLU A 591 -21.02 -5.51 -3.76
N VAL A 592 -20.99 -4.94 -2.54
CA VAL A 592 -19.80 -4.26 -1.99
C VAL A 592 -19.40 -4.83 -0.63
N ASP A 593 -20.29 -4.76 0.36
CA ASP A 593 -19.91 -5.05 1.75
C ASP A 593 -19.64 -6.53 1.99
N LEU A 594 -20.53 -7.40 1.50
CA LEU A 594 -20.43 -8.84 1.67
C LEU A 594 -19.23 -9.44 0.91
N PRO A 595 -18.99 -9.16 -0.39
CA PRO A 595 -17.81 -9.70 -1.10
C PRO A 595 -16.48 -9.30 -0.45
N TYR A 596 -16.34 -8.03 -0.04
CA TYR A 596 -15.15 -7.55 0.65
C TYR A 596 -14.94 -8.26 2.00
N MET A 597 -16.00 -8.39 2.81
CA MET A 597 -15.92 -9.06 4.10
C MET A 597 -15.53 -10.53 3.95
N LEU A 598 -16.13 -11.26 3.01
CA LEU A 598 -15.81 -12.67 2.76
C LEU A 598 -14.37 -12.84 2.28
N LEU A 599 -13.89 -11.94 1.42
CA LEU A 599 -12.50 -11.93 0.95
C LEU A 599 -11.53 -11.69 2.12
N ARG A 600 -11.73 -10.62 2.90
CA ARG A 600 -10.92 -10.29 4.08
C ARG A 600 -10.92 -11.42 5.11
N LEU A 601 -12.08 -12.03 5.35
CA LEU A 601 -12.21 -13.16 6.27
C LEU A 601 -11.36 -14.36 5.81
N ARG A 602 -11.40 -14.70 4.52
CA ARG A 602 -10.58 -15.78 3.94
C ARG A 602 -9.07 -15.50 4.10
N GLN A 603 -8.66 -14.24 3.98
CA GLN A 603 -7.25 -13.85 4.16
C GLN A 603 -6.79 -13.94 5.61
N GLY A 604 -7.64 -13.53 6.56
CA GLY A 604 -7.40 -13.65 8.00
C GLY A 604 -7.28 -15.12 8.40
N ILE A 605 -8.17 -15.98 7.90
CA ILE A 605 -8.11 -17.44 8.11
C ILE A 605 -6.83 -18.04 7.52
N GLY A 606 -6.46 -17.59 6.32
CA GLY A 606 -5.25 -18.03 5.63
C GLY A 606 -3.94 -17.71 6.36
N ARG A 607 -3.95 -16.91 7.44
CA ARG A 607 -2.78 -16.64 8.27
C ARG A 607 -2.31 -17.85 9.06
N LEU A 608 -3.22 -18.77 9.44
CA LEU A 608 -2.92 -19.85 10.38
C LEU A 608 -2.08 -20.98 9.75
N ILE A 609 -2.39 -21.41 8.53
CA ILE A 609 -1.76 -22.59 7.90
C ILE A 609 -0.91 -22.15 6.72
N ARG A 610 0.42 -22.27 6.88
CA ARG A 610 1.45 -21.92 5.88
C ARG A 610 2.29 -23.10 5.46
N THR A 611 2.44 -24.09 6.32
CA THR A 611 3.19 -25.33 6.10
C THR A 611 2.33 -26.56 6.41
N SER A 612 2.77 -27.72 5.95
CA SER A 612 2.09 -29.00 6.25
C SER A 612 2.19 -29.43 7.71
N GLN A 613 2.97 -28.73 8.54
CA GLN A 613 3.13 -29.03 9.97
C GLN A 613 2.35 -28.06 10.85
N ASP A 614 1.84 -26.96 10.29
CA ASP A 614 1.08 -25.98 11.06
C ASP A 614 -0.25 -26.60 11.50
N ALA A 615 -0.66 -26.25 12.72
CA ALA A 615 -1.95 -26.63 13.26
C ALA A 615 -2.40 -25.61 14.30
N GLY A 616 -3.71 -25.38 14.42
CA GLY A 616 -4.23 -24.43 15.40
C GLY A 616 -5.72 -24.14 15.31
N SER A 617 -6.13 -23.05 15.94
CA SER A 617 -7.54 -22.63 16.00
C SER A 617 -7.75 -21.21 15.48
N ILE A 618 -8.93 -20.98 14.90
CA ILE A 618 -9.40 -19.67 14.48
C ILE A 618 -10.68 -19.36 15.23
N HIS A 619 -10.74 -18.19 15.84
CA HIS A 619 -11.86 -17.75 16.67
C HIS A 619 -12.47 -16.51 16.03
N ILE A 620 -13.72 -16.61 15.57
CA ILE A 620 -14.44 -15.52 14.91
C ILE A 620 -15.53 -15.02 15.84
N TYR A 621 -15.43 -13.76 16.22
CA TYR A 621 -16.40 -13.09 17.07
C TYR A 621 -17.39 -12.29 16.23
N PHE A 622 -18.67 -12.47 16.54
CA PHE A 622 -19.79 -11.80 15.87
C PHE A 622 -20.41 -10.76 16.81
N ASP A 623 -20.68 -9.57 16.29
CA ASP A 623 -21.24 -8.47 17.07
C ASP A 623 -22.77 -8.45 16.99
N GLY A 624 -23.39 -9.54 17.46
CA GLY A 624 -24.84 -9.68 17.60
C GLY A 624 -25.44 -10.83 16.80
N LYS A 625 -26.77 -10.78 16.63
CA LYS A 625 -27.51 -11.80 15.91
C LYS A 625 -27.38 -11.61 14.42
N GLU A 626 -26.55 -12.45 13.81
CA GLU A 626 -26.46 -12.52 12.35
C GLU A 626 -27.58 -13.37 11.73
N ASP A 627 -27.94 -13.03 10.49
CA ASP A 627 -28.88 -13.82 9.70
C ASP A 627 -28.29 -15.19 9.34
N LYS A 628 -29.15 -16.22 9.28
CA LYS A 628 -28.81 -17.55 8.78
C LYS A 628 -28.27 -17.51 7.35
N GLU A 629 -28.73 -16.56 6.54
CA GLU A 629 -28.20 -16.39 5.18
C GLU A 629 -26.74 -15.95 5.22
N LEU A 630 -26.37 -14.98 6.07
CA LEU A 630 -24.98 -14.55 6.25
C LEU A 630 -24.12 -15.69 6.77
N GLN A 631 -24.61 -16.44 7.77
CA GLN A 631 -23.91 -17.61 8.28
C GLN A 631 -23.60 -18.62 7.16
N SER A 632 -24.58 -18.93 6.30
CA SER A 632 -24.39 -19.85 5.17
C SER A 632 -23.37 -19.33 4.15
N LYS A 633 -23.28 -18.03 3.94
CA LYS A 633 -22.30 -17.41 3.02
C LYS A 633 -20.89 -17.37 3.61
N ILE A 634 -20.78 -17.19 4.93
CA ILE A 634 -19.49 -17.31 5.61
C ILE A 634 -19.03 -18.77 5.55
N GLU A 635 -19.90 -19.72 5.92
CA GLU A 635 -19.59 -21.16 5.89
C GLU A 635 -19.15 -21.65 4.50
N SER A 636 -19.63 -21.03 3.41
CA SER A 636 -19.24 -21.43 2.05
C SER A 636 -17.82 -21.00 1.65
N VAL A 637 -17.20 -20.05 2.38
CA VAL A 637 -15.81 -19.61 2.12
C VAL A 637 -14.82 -20.17 3.14
N LEU A 638 -15.28 -20.88 4.17
CA LEU A 638 -14.41 -21.51 5.16
C LEU A 638 -13.82 -22.82 4.63
N PRO A 639 -12.55 -23.11 4.94
CA PRO A 639 -11.92 -24.37 4.56
C PRO A 639 -12.44 -25.55 5.38
N VAL A 640 -12.92 -25.32 6.61
CA VAL A 640 -13.44 -26.34 7.53
C VAL A 640 -14.76 -25.90 8.15
N LYS A 641 -15.56 -26.88 8.61
CA LYS A 641 -16.84 -26.59 9.27
C LYS A 641 -16.61 -25.96 10.65
N PRO A 642 -17.28 -24.85 10.97
CA PRO A 642 -17.11 -24.18 12.25
C PRO A 642 -17.83 -24.92 13.38
N VAL A 643 -17.24 -24.88 14.57
CA VAL A 643 -17.86 -25.29 15.83
C VAL A 643 -18.53 -24.06 16.45
N ILE A 644 -19.85 -24.12 16.61
CA ILE A 644 -20.62 -23.04 17.26
C ILE A 644 -20.46 -23.19 18.77
N THR A 645 -19.80 -22.22 19.40
CA THR A 645 -19.65 -22.17 20.85
C THR A 645 -20.70 -21.23 21.44
N SER A 646 -21.55 -21.76 22.32
CA SER A 646 -22.33 -20.92 23.23
C SER A 646 -21.39 -20.40 24.31
N LEU A 647 -21.39 -19.08 24.57
CA LEU A 647 -20.74 -18.53 25.76
C LEU A 647 -21.18 -19.27 27.03
#